data_AF-F0YJM0-F1
#
_entry.id   AF-F0YJM0-F1
#
_cell.length_a   1.000
_cell.length_b   1.000
_cell.length_c   1.000
_cell.angle_alpha   90.00
_cell.angle_beta   90.00
_cell.angle_gamma   90.00
#
_symmetry.space_group_name_H-M   'P 1'
#
loop_
_entity.id
_entity.type
_entity.pdbx_description
1 polymer ?
#
loop_
_entity_poly.entity_id
_entity_poly.type
_entity_poly.pdbx_seq_one_letter_code
_entity_poly.pdbx_strand_id
1 'polypeptide(L)'
;MKRPWVWGLFLVFAIGGGLLLTSGSSSATEVTDPASQTIAPPPLNLRGSNAASPPPDTTEISALFEEVVLENSQLRSQVQSIRFTNELAANTVDGDFDIAAYRAAALEATPPNIIECAEANEGGSQDACHLPSARRFEALNQEGITLWMTGLSGSGKSTIAKALEETLVLKYGKHVQMLDGDNVRTGLNRDLGFSPADRAESVRRVGEMACLFNGGGVITLVTLVSPYRADREAARQRHEDQGLKYLEVFMNVPLDVVQERDPKGLYAKVAAGELKGFTGVDAPYEQPLHPDVDLPNWDLELDECVRILIEKLRVEGVLDGGPSDPSGLPLPPGFTGAWLEDELIISNNKFSASSALATKRAAEDGSLPQARLNDIDVISEGWAPPLRGFMREGVLLQALHFNSLLIDPFDDVGAKELNFQQTNWNNNEVRGRKRVSMAVPIVLPITEFTKSAIETSPSGAVALIDKDGHALGVLKNPEVYPNRKEEIVSRCFGAIDPGHPYIAHVYSGGNYLLGGEVEVFEPIRYRDGLDKWRLTPKELYTNFKAKGADVVFAFQTRNPTHAGHAYLMRTGRERLVAAGYQNPVLWLSPLGGWTKSDDVPLDVRVTQHQAVLDERMLDPDWTVMGIWPAPMIYAGPTEVQFHAASRRAAGASFFVVGRDAAGIKSSPEATWNPDDDMYDANHARFALQMSPVLEDARMALLSFDKFYYDKTDHQMKALDPSREDDFISISGSKMRKLAAQGATPCRDPIPSDLLAANCVPQGFMVPSGWAIVCDYYQNIESPDWIPWSKAVVQPLVDENTVAHGTYGKTDFAVFLTRGSKQASPWHDIPLVVPTTTSAAVSSTAQFNMITEIPKHTSAKMEVMKDKWSNPIMQDTNKDGSPRYYTYGVPFFNYGLLPQTWEDPHMISDEGFGGDNDPLDVIEVGESPLALGSVTEVKVLGSLELIDEGETDHKIIALRTSDPRSVSINDVKDLENHVPGLTARLVDWLKMYKTSDGKAINVLSNSGEPTSRLEAQCVQSKMESLDQNNMFACTCDLEMDDVGQKPIETGYPELAAKNRDLKSSGRSRASSGRTPGRSLIGAAAARSHHWQWRPRRPEAARAALAYGGRLTAAEGQPV
;
A
#
# COMPACT_ATOMS: atom_id res chain seq x y z
N MET A 1 3.84 46.03 27.82
CA MET A 1 4.44 46.74 26.67
C MET A 1 3.59 46.45 25.43
N LYS A 2 3.47 47.44 24.53
CA LYS A 2 2.49 47.51 23.44
C LYS A 2 3.09 46.99 22.10
N ARG A 3 2.41 46.00 21.51
CA ARG A 3 1.98 45.85 20.10
C ARG A 3 3.01 45.67 18.93
N PRO A 4 2.55 45.06 17.79
CA PRO A 4 3.25 44.05 16.98
C PRO A 4 3.45 44.46 15.47
N TRP A 5 3.14 43.55 14.51
CA TRP A 5 3.11 43.61 13.02
C TRP A 5 4.34 42.97 12.33
N VAL A 6 4.29 41.78 11.69
CA VAL A 6 3.51 41.24 10.53
C VAL A 6 3.80 42.01 9.23
N TRP A 7 4.27 41.31 8.17
CA TRP A 7 3.70 41.29 6.80
C TRP A 7 4.38 40.20 5.95
N GLY A 8 3.57 39.24 5.48
CA GLY A 8 3.84 38.41 4.31
C GLY A 8 3.19 39.05 3.08
N LEU A 9 3.74 38.81 1.89
CA LEU A 9 3.17 39.26 0.63
C LEU A 9 2.44 38.10 -0.05
N PHE A 10 1.11 38.20 -0.12
CA PHE A 10 0.27 37.54 -1.11
C PHE A 10 0.31 38.36 -2.40
N LEU A 11 0.46 37.71 -3.55
CA LEU A 11 0.07 38.29 -4.84
C LEU A 11 -1.13 37.50 -5.38
N VAL A 12 -2.28 38.16 -5.40
CA VAL A 12 -3.51 37.73 -6.05
C VAL A 12 -3.47 38.25 -7.48
N PHE A 13 -3.56 37.36 -8.48
CA PHE A 13 -4.01 37.73 -9.82
C PHE A 13 -5.49 37.37 -9.95
N ALA A 14 -6.34 38.39 -10.01
CA ALA A 14 -7.73 38.27 -10.40
C ALA A 14 -7.85 38.53 -11.91
N ILE A 15 -8.46 37.58 -12.61
CA ILE A 15 -8.97 37.72 -13.97
C ILE A 15 -10.31 38.45 -13.89
N GLY A 16 -10.47 39.51 -14.69
CA GLY A 16 -11.76 40.12 -15.00
C GLY A 16 -11.84 40.37 -16.50
N GLY A 17 -12.64 39.56 -17.20
CA GLY A 17 -12.96 39.73 -18.61
C GLY A 17 -14.00 40.84 -18.85
N GLY A 18 -14.02 41.39 -20.07
CA GLY A 18 -15.05 42.34 -20.49
C GLY A 18 -14.78 42.99 -21.85
N LEU A 19 -15.29 42.35 -22.90
CA LEU A 19 -15.55 42.83 -24.27
C LEU A 19 -15.84 44.35 -24.40
N LEU A 20 -15.25 45.04 -25.41
CA LEU A 20 -15.99 45.89 -26.38
C LEU A 20 -15.08 46.55 -27.46
N LEU A 21 -15.42 46.20 -28.70
CA LEU A 21 -15.29 46.85 -30.01
C LEU A 21 -14.77 48.30 -30.15
N THR A 22 -14.11 48.49 -31.32
CA THR A 22 -14.07 49.67 -32.23
C THR A 22 -12.77 50.49 -32.35
N SER A 23 -12.19 50.38 -33.56
CA SER A 23 -11.73 51.43 -34.50
C SER A 23 -10.84 52.61 -34.04
N GLY A 24 -9.81 52.87 -34.88
CA GLY A 24 -9.24 54.21 -35.09
C GLY A 24 -7.72 54.22 -34.90
N SER A 25 -6.91 53.96 -35.92
CA SER A 25 -6.46 54.89 -36.97
C SER A 25 -5.55 56.03 -36.50
N SER A 26 -4.43 56.16 -37.23
CA SER A 26 -3.61 57.38 -37.42
C SER A 26 -2.77 57.80 -36.21
N SER A 27 -1.56 58.33 -36.33
CA SER A 27 -0.60 58.59 -37.41
C SER A 27 0.54 59.36 -36.73
N ALA A 28 1.75 59.34 -37.32
CA ALA A 28 2.71 60.46 -37.44
C ALA A 28 2.91 61.37 -36.20
N THR A 29 4.10 61.65 -35.69
CA THR A 29 5.33 62.17 -36.31
C THR A 29 6.20 62.54 -35.08
N GLU A 30 7.42 62.04 -34.96
CA GLU A 30 8.66 62.71 -35.40
C GLU A 30 9.18 63.78 -34.41
N VAL A 31 10.48 63.65 -34.10
CA VAL A 31 11.46 64.70 -33.75
C VAL A 31 11.81 64.98 -32.26
N THR A 32 13.14 64.95 -32.03
CA THR A 32 14.01 65.64 -31.03
C THR A 32 14.26 65.05 -29.63
N ASP A 33 15.49 64.54 -29.47
CA ASP A 33 16.36 64.64 -28.29
C ASP A 33 16.95 66.09 -28.23
N PRO A 34 17.28 66.74 -27.08
CA PRO A 34 18.43 66.36 -26.23
C PRO A 34 18.39 66.68 -24.71
N ALA A 35 19.28 66.00 -23.97
CA ALA A 35 20.12 66.46 -22.84
C ALA A 35 19.53 66.83 -21.44
N SER A 36 19.85 65.95 -20.48
CA SER A 36 20.48 66.15 -19.14
C SER A 36 20.07 67.25 -18.14
N GLN A 37 19.98 66.80 -16.87
CA GLN A 37 20.50 67.38 -15.61
C GLN A 37 19.54 67.96 -14.52
N THR A 38 19.44 67.19 -13.42
CA THR A 38 19.64 67.56 -11.98
C THR A 38 18.58 68.24 -11.07
N ILE A 39 18.42 67.59 -9.90
CA ILE A 39 18.36 68.06 -8.47
C ILE A 39 17.00 68.28 -7.75
N ALA A 40 16.79 67.40 -6.74
CA ALA A 40 16.22 67.49 -5.36
C ALA A 40 14.79 68.02 -5.12
N PRO A 41 14.09 67.60 -4.02
CA PRO A 41 14.28 68.16 -2.67
C PRO A 41 13.97 67.14 -1.50
N PRO A 42 13.69 67.49 -0.20
CA PRO A 42 14.50 67.08 0.97
C PRO A 42 13.64 66.50 2.17
N PRO A 43 13.86 66.79 3.49
CA PRO A 43 14.27 65.83 4.55
C PRO A 43 13.28 65.69 5.74
N LEU A 44 13.56 64.85 6.76
CA LEU A 44 13.36 65.07 8.24
C LEU A 44 13.64 63.75 9.05
N ASN A 45 14.66 63.64 9.90
CA ASN A 45 14.88 64.10 11.31
C ASN A 45 14.21 63.24 12.43
N LEU A 46 15.00 62.49 13.22
CA LEU A 46 15.32 62.80 14.64
C LEU A 46 16.11 61.69 15.38
N ARG A 47 16.96 62.16 16.30
CA ARG A 47 17.97 61.48 17.15
C ARG A 47 17.45 61.14 18.56
N GLY A 48 18.18 60.21 19.22
CA GLY A 48 18.49 60.18 20.68
C GLY A 48 18.29 58.77 21.28
N SER A 49 19.16 58.15 22.09
CA SER A 49 20.41 58.53 22.79
C SER A 49 21.09 57.26 23.41
N ASN A 50 22.43 57.24 23.45
CA ASN A 50 23.39 56.62 24.40
C ASN A 50 23.22 55.17 24.95
N ALA A 51 24.21 54.28 24.68
CA ALA A 51 25.21 53.77 25.65
C ALA A 51 26.03 52.60 25.05
N ALA A 52 27.31 52.49 25.44
CA ALA A 52 28.37 51.72 24.78
C ALA A 52 28.64 50.33 25.37
N SER A 53 29.24 49.45 24.56
CA SER A 53 30.13 48.34 24.93
C SER A 53 31.16 48.13 23.78
N PRO A 54 32.43 47.74 24.04
CA PRO A 54 33.49 47.80 23.02
C PRO A 54 33.40 46.62 22.00
N PRO A 55 33.94 46.78 20.78
CA PRO A 55 34.03 45.71 19.79
C PRO A 55 35.17 44.71 20.10
N PRO A 56 35.05 43.45 19.65
CA PRO A 56 36.08 42.41 19.86
C PRO A 56 37.32 42.61 18.96
N ASP A 57 38.39 41.94 19.36
CA ASP A 57 39.76 42.03 18.84
C ASP A 57 39.88 41.62 17.36
N THR A 58 40.50 42.46 16.53
CA THR A 58 40.64 42.31 15.06
C THR A 58 41.53 41.14 14.63
N THR A 59 42.15 40.45 15.57
CA THR A 59 43.10 39.37 15.31
C THR A 59 42.40 38.04 14.97
N GLU A 60 41.15 37.82 15.41
CA GLU A 60 40.37 36.61 15.07
C GLU A 60 39.75 36.66 13.65
N ILE A 61 39.47 37.85 13.11
CA ILE A 61 38.86 38.01 11.78
C ILE A 61 39.87 37.68 10.65
N SER A 62 41.16 37.96 10.86
CA SER A 62 42.18 37.68 9.86
C SER A 62 42.49 36.19 9.72
N ALA A 63 42.34 35.41 10.81
CA ALA A 63 42.53 33.96 10.79
C ALA A 63 41.37 33.24 10.06
N LEU A 64 40.13 33.69 10.28
CA LEU A 64 38.94 33.20 9.58
C LEU A 64 38.98 33.51 8.07
N PHE A 65 39.64 34.59 7.65
CA PHE A 65 39.75 34.94 6.23
C PHE A 65 40.78 34.09 5.48
N GLU A 66 41.87 33.66 6.14
CA GLU A 66 42.85 32.75 5.52
C GLU A 66 42.33 31.31 5.40
N GLU A 67 41.50 30.85 6.34
CA GLU A 67 40.84 29.54 6.28
C GLU A 67 39.85 29.45 5.11
N VAL A 68 39.06 30.52 4.87
CA VAL A 68 38.08 30.59 3.76
C VAL A 68 38.74 30.63 2.38
N VAL A 69 39.95 31.21 2.27
CA VAL A 69 40.70 31.29 1.00
C VAL A 69 41.41 29.97 0.66
N LEU A 70 41.67 29.10 1.64
CA LEU A 70 42.30 27.80 1.42
C LEU A 70 41.35 26.77 0.79
N GLU A 71 40.04 26.86 1.03
CA GLU A 71 39.05 25.86 0.58
C GLU A 71 38.42 26.13 -0.81
N ASN A 72 38.70 27.28 -1.44
CA ASN A 72 37.99 27.68 -2.66
C ASN A 72 38.91 28.00 -3.85
N SER A 73 39.00 27.07 -4.81
CA SER A 73 39.92 27.15 -5.97
C SER A 73 39.62 28.32 -6.92
N GLN A 74 38.35 28.74 -7.02
CA GLN A 74 37.92 29.89 -7.83
C GLN A 74 38.33 31.24 -7.22
N LEU A 75 38.39 31.33 -5.88
CA LEU A 75 38.87 32.53 -5.18
C LEU A 75 40.39 32.64 -5.22
N ARG A 76 41.12 31.51 -5.29
CA ARG A 76 42.59 31.54 -5.44
C ARG A 76 43.05 32.22 -6.73
N SER A 77 42.39 31.96 -7.86
CA SER A 77 42.77 32.58 -9.14
C SER A 77 42.44 34.07 -9.19
N GLN A 78 41.31 34.49 -8.60
CA GLN A 78 40.94 35.90 -8.50
C GLN A 78 41.84 36.66 -7.51
N VAL A 79 42.22 36.06 -6.38
CA VAL A 79 43.15 36.67 -5.42
C VAL A 79 44.57 36.73 -5.97
N GLN A 80 45.00 35.71 -6.75
CA GLN A 80 46.28 35.75 -7.46
C GLN A 80 46.28 36.81 -8.58
N SER A 81 45.19 36.95 -9.35
CA SER A 81 45.12 37.97 -10.39
C SER A 81 45.11 39.38 -9.78
N ILE A 82 44.40 39.58 -8.65
CA ILE A 82 44.35 40.84 -7.92
C ILE A 82 45.74 41.17 -7.30
N ARG A 83 46.42 40.17 -6.72
CA ARG A 83 47.80 40.33 -6.21
C ARG A 83 48.78 40.68 -7.33
N PHE A 84 48.67 40.06 -8.50
CA PHE A 84 49.55 40.32 -9.63
C PHE A 84 49.32 41.70 -10.25
N THR A 85 48.06 42.15 -10.38
CA THR A 85 47.74 43.52 -10.80
C THR A 85 48.22 44.58 -9.81
N ASN A 86 48.20 44.27 -8.51
CA ASN A 86 48.70 45.18 -7.48
C ASN A 86 50.24 45.21 -7.41
N GLU A 87 50.94 44.11 -7.69
CA GLU A 87 52.41 44.08 -7.81
C GLU A 87 52.91 44.83 -9.06
N LEU A 88 52.18 44.75 -10.18
CA LEU A 88 52.45 45.56 -11.38
C LEU A 88 52.18 47.06 -11.15
N ALA A 89 51.13 47.40 -10.39
CA ALA A 89 50.88 48.78 -9.98
C ALA A 89 51.94 49.29 -8.97
N ALA A 90 52.45 48.44 -8.07
CA ALA A 90 53.46 48.81 -7.09
C ALA A 90 54.83 49.14 -7.69
N ASN A 91 55.15 48.62 -8.88
CA ASN A 91 56.41 48.91 -9.59
C ASN A 91 56.38 50.20 -10.42
N THR A 92 55.34 51.03 -10.33
CA THR A 92 55.21 52.27 -11.13
C THR A 92 55.80 53.52 -10.49
N VAL A 93 56.67 53.39 -9.48
CA VAL A 93 57.31 54.57 -8.87
C VAL A 93 58.63 54.97 -9.54
N ASP A 94 59.26 54.12 -10.36
CA ASP A 94 60.50 54.51 -11.08
C ASP A 94 60.50 54.07 -12.56
N GLY A 95 60.07 54.99 -13.43
CA GLY A 95 60.91 55.45 -14.53
C GLY A 95 61.11 54.66 -15.83
N ASP A 96 60.76 53.37 -15.96
CA ASP A 96 60.96 52.65 -17.25
C ASP A 96 59.77 51.72 -17.59
N PHE A 97 58.86 52.21 -18.44
CA PHE A 97 57.74 51.44 -18.96
C PHE A 97 58.14 50.74 -20.25
N ASP A 98 58.47 49.45 -20.17
CA ASP A 98 58.78 48.61 -21.34
C ASP A 98 57.51 48.31 -22.15
N ILE A 99 57.28 49.14 -23.17
CA ILE A 99 56.14 49.04 -24.10
C ILE A 99 56.17 47.72 -24.88
N ALA A 100 57.34 47.12 -25.13
CA ALA A 100 57.44 45.87 -25.86
C ALA A 100 56.99 44.68 -25.00
N ALA A 101 57.39 44.66 -23.72
CA ALA A 101 56.90 43.67 -22.75
C ALA A 101 55.40 43.84 -22.48
N TYR A 102 54.90 45.07 -22.36
CA TYR A 102 53.48 45.34 -22.19
C TYR A 102 52.65 44.94 -23.43
N ARG A 103 53.15 45.17 -24.65
CA ARG A 103 52.47 44.73 -25.89
C ARG A 103 52.46 43.22 -26.05
N ALA A 104 53.55 42.53 -25.70
CA ALA A 104 53.61 41.08 -25.75
C ALA A 104 52.60 40.46 -24.76
N ALA A 105 52.56 40.96 -23.52
CA ALA A 105 51.61 40.51 -22.50
C ALA A 105 50.15 40.87 -22.85
N ALA A 106 49.89 42.03 -23.47
CA ALA A 106 48.56 42.42 -23.90
C ALA A 106 48.06 41.66 -25.15
N LEU A 107 48.96 41.13 -25.99
CA LEU A 107 48.62 40.26 -27.10
C LEU A 107 48.47 38.78 -26.68
N GLU A 108 49.12 38.36 -25.59
CA GLU A 108 48.89 37.05 -24.94
C GLU A 108 47.65 37.03 -24.02
N ALA A 109 47.23 38.17 -23.48
CA ALA A 109 46.06 38.26 -22.62
C ALA A 109 44.76 38.22 -23.44
N THR A 110 43.98 37.15 -23.29
CA THR A 110 42.62 37.07 -23.82
C THR A 110 41.75 38.14 -23.15
N PRO A 111 41.05 39.01 -23.90
CA PRO A 111 40.24 40.07 -23.30
C PRO A 111 39.20 39.48 -22.33
N PRO A 112 38.98 40.08 -21.15
CA PRO A 112 38.17 39.48 -20.06
C PRO A 112 36.69 39.23 -20.40
N ASN A 113 36.21 39.68 -21.56
CA ASN A 113 34.83 39.53 -22.01
C ASN A 113 34.71 38.86 -23.40
N ILE A 114 35.80 38.34 -23.96
CA ILE A 114 35.79 37.59 -25.21
C ILE A 114 36.32 36.19 -24.88
N ILE A 115 35.40 35.22 -24.78
CA ILE A 115 35.79 33.81 -24.79
C ILE A 115 36.11 33.49 -26.25
N GLU A 116 37.37 33.65 -26.64
CA GLU A 116 37.82 32.99 -27.87
C GLU A 116 37.76 31.48 -27.64
N CYS A 117 37.13 30.75 -28.55
CA CYS A 117 37.02 29.30 -28.54
C CYS A 117 38.41 28.66 -28.69
N ALA A 118 39.23 28.72 -27.64
CA ALA A 118 40.66 28.44 -27.68
C ALA A 118 41.02 26.95 -27.62
N GLU A 119 40.06 26.03 -27.75
CA GLU A 119 40.32 24.58 -27.78
C GLU A 119 39.84 23.90 -29.06
N ALA A 120 39.91 24.59 -30.19
CA ALA A 120 39.87 23.94 -31.50
C ALA A 120 41.28 23.44 -31.90
N ASN A 121 41.87 22.54 -31.10
CA ASN A 121 42.96 21.70 -31.61
C ASN A 121 42.34 20.60 -32.51
N GLU A 122 43.07 20.26 -33.58
CA GLU A 122 42.69 19.36 -34.68
C GLU A 122 41.70 18.24 -34.28
N GLY A 123 40.39 18.48 -34.50
CA GLY A 123 39.32 17.49 -34.30
C GLY A 123 38.30 17.78 -33.19
N GLY A 124 38.48 18.83 -32.38
CA GLY A 124 37.48 19.26 -31.38
C GLY A 124 36.26 19.94 -32.03
N SER A 125 35.07 19.36 -31.87
CA SER A 125 33.80 19.92 -32.36
C SER A 125 33.47 21.27 -31.73
N GLN A 126 32.76 22.14 -32.45
CA GLN A 126 32.26 23.44 -31.99
C GLN A 126 31.29 23.38 -30.78
N ASP A 127 31.01 22.18 -30.27
CA ASP A 127 30.10 21.90 -29.15
C ASP A 127 30.52 22.56 -27.83
N ALA A 128 31.80 22.93 -27.66
CA ALA A 128 32.27 23.65 -26.48
C ALA A 128 31.79 25.11 -26.41
N CYS A 129 31.38 25.71 -27.54
CA CYS A 129 31.02 27.13 -27.65
C CYS A 129 29.51 27.40 -27.82
N HIS A 130 28.69 26.35 -27.91
CA HIS A 130 27.24 26.48 -28.05
C HIS A 130 26.52 25.75 -26.92
N LEU A 131 25.36 26.25 -26.50
CA LEU A 131 24.50 25.56 -25.54
C LEU A 131 24.15 24.16 -26.10
N PRO A 132 24.47 23.04 -25.44
CA PRO A 132 24.19 21.71 -25.99
C PRO A 132 22.70 21.49 -26.25
N SER A 133 22.34 20.71 -27.28
CA SER A 133 20.94 20.44 -27.63
C SER A 133 20.13 19.90 -26.46
N ALA A 134 20.70 19.02 -25.63
CA ALA A 134 20.07 18.52 -24.41
C ALA A 134 19.63 19.64 -23.44
N ARG A 135 20.46 20.70 -23.28
CA ARG A 135 20.11 21.88 -22.46
C ARG A 135 19.03 22.74 -23.10
N ARG A 136 19.00 22.83 -24.44
CA ARG A 136 17.93 23.53 -25.17
C ARG A 136 16.60 22.79 -25.02
N PHE A 137 16.61 21.47 -25.21
CA PHE A 137 15.41 20.63 -25.13
C PHE A 137 14.77 20.73 -23.76
N GLU A 138 15.60 20.69 -22.72
CA GLU A 138 15.16 20.90 -21.35
C GLU A 138 14.54 22.28 -21.13
N ALA A 139 15.19 23.36 -21.60
CA ALA A 139 14.66 24.71 -21.46
C ALA A 139 13.31 24.91 -22.18
N LEU A 140 13.08 24.18 -23.27
CA LEU A 140 11.85 24.18 -24.04
C LEU A 140 10.81 23.17 -23.54
N ASN A 141 11.17 22.29 -22.61
CA ASN A 141 10.39 21.10 -22.24
C ASN A 141 9.90 20.31 -23.47
N GLN A 142 10.79 20.14 -24.44
CA GLN A 142 10.51 19.51 -25.72
C GLN A 142 11.79 19.01 -26.39
N GLU A 143 11.78 17.76 -26.85
CA GLU A 143 12.81 17.23 -27.73
C GLU A 143 12.47 17.45 -29.20
N GLY A 144 13.50 17.71 -30.00
CA GLY A 144 13.37 17.74 -31.45
C GLY A 144 13.32 16.34 -32.05
N ILE A 145 12.61 16.21 -33.17
CA ILE A 145 12.62 15.02 -34.02
C ILE A 145 12.25 15.41 -35.44
N THR A 146 12.77 14.69 -36.44
CA THR A 146 12.40 14.89 -37.84
C THR A 146 11.54 13.73 -38.34
N LEU A 147 10.32 14.03 -38.79
CA LEU A 147 9.45 13.09 -39.48
C LEU A 147 9.58 13.35 -40.98
N TRP A 148 10.28 12.46 -41.66
CA TRP A 148 10.53 12.53 -43.08
C TRP A 148 9.47 11.75 -43.87
N MET A 149 8.43 12.45 -44.30
CA MET A 149 7.34 11.87 -45.09
C MET A 149 7.70 11.81 -46.56
N THR A 150 7.93 10.59 -47.07
CA THR A 150 8.24 10.31 -48.47
C THR A 150 7.12 9.54 -49.16
N GLY A 151 6.91 9.79 -50.46
CA GLY A 151 5.89 9.11 -51.25
C GLY A 151 5.60 9.81 -52.56
N LEU A 152 4.84 9.16 -53.44
CA LEU A 152 4.44 9.71 -54.74
C LEU A 152 3.70 11.05 -54.61
N SER A 153 3.71 11.88 -55.67
CA SER A 153 2.88 13.08 -55.69
C SER A 153 1.41 12.69 -55.51
N GLY A 154 0.63 13.41 -54.70
CA GLY A 154 -0.76 13.04 -54.41
C GLY A 154 -0.95 11.94 -53.35
N SER A 155 0.13 11.42 -52.74
CA SER A 155 0.05 10.40 -51.68
C SER A 155 -0.53 10.89 -50.34
N GLY A 156 -0.91 12.17 -50.20
CA GLY A 156 -1.50 12.71 -48.96
C GLY A 156 -0.52 13.27 -47.92
N LYS A 157 0.79 13.38 -48.24
CA LYS A 157 1.83 13.96 -47.36
C LYS A 157 1.40 15.26 -46.68
N SER A 158 1.10 16.31 -47.45
CA SER A 158 0.74 17.62 -46.92
C SER A 158 -0.59 17.62 -46.15
N THR A 159 -1.50 16.68 -46.44
CA THR A 159 -2.79 16.58 -45.74
C THR A 159 -2.60 15.99 -44.35
N ILE A 160 -1.88 14.87 -44.24
CA ILE A 160 -1.58 14.21 -42.97
C ILE A 160 -0.63 15.07 -42.12
N ALA A 161 0.38 15.69 -42.73
CA ALA A 161 1.30 16.58 -42.02
C ALA A 161 0.58 17.78 -41.39
N LYS A 162 -0.39 18.41 -42.07
CA LYS A 162 -1.19 19.50 -41.51
C LYS A 162 -2.07 19.06 -40.35
N ALA A 163 -2.74 17.91 -40.48
CA ALA A 163 -3.58 17.37 -39.41
C ALA A 163 -2.74 16.96 -38.17
N LEU A 164 -1.54 16.43 -38.41
CA LEU A 164 -0.57 16.12 -37.35
C LEU A 164 -0.03 17.39 -36.69
N GLU A 165 0.36 18.40 -37.47
CA GLU A 165 0.80 19.72 -36.97
C GLU A 165 -0.26 20.36 -36.08
N GLU A 166 -1.51 20.42 -36.56
CA GLU A 166 -2.64 20.93 -35.79
C GLU A 166 -2.82 20.18 -34.46
N THR A 167 -2.75 18.85 -34.50
CA THR A 167 -2.86 18.01 -33.31
C THR A 167 -1.73 18.29 -32.31
N LEU A 168 -0.49 18.32 -32.77
CA LEU A 168 0.69 18.54 -31.94
C LEU A 168 0.70 19.94 -31.32
N VAL A 169 0.34 20.96 -32.09
CA VAL A 169 0.31 22.36 -31.61
C VAL A 169 -0.88 22.61 -30.69
N LEU A 170 -2.11 22.30 -31.14
CA LEU A 170 -3.32 22.69 -30.43
C LEU A 170 -3.65 21.77 -29.25
N LYS A 171 -3.32 20.48 -29.33
CA LYS A 171 -3.64 19.52 -28.26
C LYS A 171 -2.45 19.25 -27.32
N TYR A 172 -1.23 19.15 -27.86
CA TYR A 172 -0.05 18.81 -27.07
C TYR A 172 0.86 20.01 -26.75
N GLY A 173 0.56 21.20 -27.26
CA GLY A 173 1.33 22.41 -27.00
C GLY A 173 2.77 22.35 -27.51
N LYS A 174 3.05 21.51 -28.50
CA LYS A 174 4.41 21.29 -29.03
C LYS A 174 4.76 22.29 -30.14
N HIS A 175 6.01 22.71 -30.20
CA HIS A 175 6.54 23.52 -31.29
C HIS A 175 6.85 22.64 -32.50
N VAL A 176 6.15 22.92 -33.61
CA VAL A 176 6.25 22.15 -34.86
C VAL A 176 6.62 23.09 -35.99
N GLN A 177 7.44 22.61 -36.93
CA GLN A 177 7.74 23.31 -38.18
C GLN A 177 7.62 22.36 -39.37
N MET A 178 6.73 22.69 -40.31
CA MET A 178 6.60 21.95 -41.56
C MET A 178 7.52 22.50 -42.66
N LEU A 179 8.32 21.62 -43.28
CA LEU A 179 9.15 21.87 -44.46
C LEU A 179 8.52 21.16 -45.66
N ASP A 180 7.76 21.90 -46.45
CA ASP A 180 7.05 21.41 -47.64
C ASP A 180 7.81 21.80 -48.91
N GLY A 181 7.81 20.93 -49.92
CA GLY A 181 8.31 21.26 -51.23
C GLY A 181 7.72 22.57 -51.79
N ASP A 182 6.46 22.89 -51.46
CA ASP A 182 5.85 24.15 -51.89
C ASP A 182 6.42 25.38 -51.14
N ASN A 183 6.76 25.27 -49.85
CA ASN A 183 7.31 26.40 -49.09
C ASN A 183 8.81 26.59 -49.35
N VAL A 184 9.60 25.52 -49.35
CA VAL A 184 11.06 25.58 -49.53
C VAL A 184 11.41 26.01 -50.96
N ARG A 185 10.64 25.59 -51.99
CA ARG A 185 10.91 25.96 -53.39
C ARG A 185 10.75 27.44 -53.70
N THR A 186 9.96 28.18 -52.94
CA THR A 186 9.84 29.64 -53.13
C THR A 186 10.97 30.43 -52.46
N GLY A 187 11.68 29.82 -51.51
CA GLY A 187 12.74 30.44 -50.73
C GLY A 187 14.09 29.77 -50.93
N LEU A 188 14.44 28.83 -50.02
CA LEU A 188 15.75 28.19 -49.93
C LEU A 188 16.15 27.42 -51.20
N ASN A 189 15.19 26.86 -51.94
CA ASN A 189 15.42 26.04 -53.12
C ASN A 189 14.90 26.69 -54.42
N ARG A 190 14.74 28.02 -54.45
CA ARG A 190 14.22 28.75 -55.62
C ARG A 190 15.13 28.69 -56.85
N ASP A 191 16.41 28.40 -56.64
CA ASP A 191 17.44 28.24 -57.68
C ASP A 191 17.46 26.83 -58.29
N LEU A 192 16.76 25.86 -57.69
CA LEU A 192 16.82 24.46 -58.09
C LEU A 192 15.72 24.08 -59.10
N GLY A 193 16.14 23.42 -60.18
CA GLY A 193 15.26 22.89 -61.21
C GLY A 193 14.62 21.54 -60.87
N PHE A 194 14.39 20.72 -61.91
CA PHE A 194 13.81 19.37 -61.78
C PHE A 194 14.76 18.27 -62.23
N SER A 195 16.04 18.59 -62.50
CA SER A 195 17.05 17.58 -62.84
C SER A 195 17.29 16.64 -61.65
N PRO A 196 17.81 15.42 -61.86
CA PRO A 196 18.17 14.52 -60.76
C PRO A 196 19.13 15.16 -59.74
N ALA A 197 20.13 15.91 -60.21
CA ALA A 197 21.08 16.62 -59.35
C ALA A 197 20.40 17.72 -58.51
N ASP A 198 19.51 18.51 -59.12
CA ASP A 198 18.74 19.53 -58.38
C ASP A 198 17.80 18.91 -57.34
N ARG A 199 17.25 17.73 -57.60
CA ARG A 199 16.41 17.00 -56.64
C ARG A 199 17.22 16.48 -55.46
N ALA A 200 18.40 15.90 -55.73
CA ALA A 200 19.31 15.47 -54.68
C ALA A 200 19.75 16.65 -53.82
N GLU A 201 20.13 17.79 -54.43
CA GLU A 201 20.48 19.00 -53.69
C GLU A 201 19.30 19.57 -52.91
N SER A 202 18.07 19.50 -53.44
CA SER A 202 16.87 19.91 -52.71
C SER A 202 16.65 19.05 -51.46
N VAL A 203 16.86 17.74 -51.54
CA VAL A 203 16.76 16.83 -50.39
C VAL A 203 17.88 17.11 -49.39
N ARG A 204 19.12 17.28 -49.85
CA ARG A 204 20.27 17.61 -49.00
C ARG A 204 20.07 18.91 -48.23
N ARG A 205 19.66 20.00 -48.89
CA ARG A 205 19.38 21.29 -48.23
C ARG A 205 18.29 21.20 -47.17
N VAL A 206 17.22 20.48 -47.46
CA VAL A 206 16.13 20.27 -46.49
C VAL A 206 16.55 19.34 -45.37
N GLY A 207 17.40 18.35 -45.62
CA GLY A 207 18.02 17.51 -44.60
C GLY A 207 18.84 18.32 -43.60
N GLU A 208 19.71 19.21 -44.08
CA GLU A 208 20.48 20.11 -43.20
C GLU A 208 19.56 21.08 -42.43
N MET A 209 18.54 21.64 -43.08
CA MET A 209 17.59 22.52 -42.42
C MET A 209 16.79 21.79 -41.34
N ALA A 210 16.41 20.54 -41.58
CA ALA A 210 15.72 19.70 -40.60
C ALA A 210 16.61 19.41 -39.39
N CYS A 211 17.91 19.13 -39.59
CA CYS A 211 18.87 19.00 -38.49
C CYS A 211 18.91 20.26 -37.61
N LEU A 212 18.90 21.45 -38.21
CA LEU A 212 18.93 22.72 -37.46
C LEU A 212 17.67 22.90 -36.60
N PHE A 213 16.48 22.64 -37.15
CA PHE A 213 15.23 22.73 -36.38
C PHE A 213 15.16 21.66 -35.29
N ASN A 214 15.54 20.42 -35.62
CA ASN A 214 15.58 19.30 -34.69
C ASN A 214 16.55 19.56 -33.52
N GLY A 215 17.80 19.96 -33.79
CA GLY A 215 18.77 20.35 -32.77
C GLY A 215 18.36 21.60 -31.96
N GLY A 216 17.44 22.40 -32.48
CA GLY A 216 16.78 23.50 -31.80
C GLY A 216 15.61 23.10 -30.90
N GLY A 217 15.23 21.83 -30.87
CA GLY A 217 14.12 21.30 -30.07
C GLY A 217 12.78 21.33 -30.78
N VAL A 218 12.74 21.51 -32.10
CA VAL A 218 11.50 21.64 -32.89
C VAL A 218 11.15 20.30 -33.54
N ILE A 219 9.87 19.90 -33.44
CA ILE A 219 9.35 18.75 -34.20
C ILE A 219 9.23 19.17 -35.67
N THR A 220 10.04 18.57 -36.53
CA THR A 220 10.16 18.97 -37.93
C THR A 220 9.43 17.99 -38.83
N LEU A 221 8.42 18.46 -39.57
CA LEU A 221 7.67 17.64 -40.53
C LEU A 221 8.16 17.92 -41.95
N VAL A 222 8.87 16.98 -42.57
CA VAL A 222 9.35 17.12 -43.95
C VAL A 222 8.40 16.40 -44.90
N THR A 223 7.88 17.10 -45.91
CA THR A 223 6.88 16.54 -46.85
C THR A 223 7.38 16.52 -48.31
N LEU A 224 8.64 16.15 -48.50
CA LEU A 224 9.25 16.04 -49.84
C LEU A 224 8.95 14.69 -50.52
N VAL A 225 8.77 14.71 -51.85
CA VAL A 225 8.69 13.46 -52.64
C VAL A 225 9.93 12.59 -52.44
N SER A 226 11.14 13.19 -52.35
CA SER A 226 12.41 12.53 -51.99
C SER A 226 12.58 11.11 -52.61
N PRO A 227 12.62 11.00 -53.95
CA PRO A 227 12.36 9.73 -54.64
C PRO A 227 13.48 8.69 -54.56
N TYR A 228 14.72 9.10 -54.31
CA TYR A 228 15.88 8.21 -54.31
C TYR A 228 16.22 7.78 -52.89
N ARG A 229 16.46 6.49 -52.67
CA ARG A 229 16.80 5.97 -51.33
C ARG A 229 18.09 6.57 -50.80
N ALA A 230 19.11 6.69 -51.65
CA ALA A 230 20.41 7.23 -51.26
C ALA A 230 20.33 8.64 -50.65
N ASP A 231 19.44 9.49 -51.17
CA ASP A 231 19.27 10.86 -50.66
C ASP A 231 18.58 10.87 -49.29
N ARG A 232 17.61 9.98 -49.07
CA ARG A 232 16.91 9.84 -47.77
C ARG A 232 17.83 9.24 -46.71
N GLU A 233 18.63 8.25 -47.10
CA GLU A 233 19.65 7.64 -46.24
C GLU A 233 20.72 8.66 -45.83
N ALA A 234 21.18 9.49 -46.78
CA ALA A 234 22.11 10.57 -46.46
C ALA A 234 21.51 11.59 -45.48
N ALA A 235 20.21 11.91 -45.62
CA ALA A 235 19.51 12.77 -44.67
C ALA A 235 19.38 12.12 -43.29
N ARG A 236 19.08 10.82 -43.21
CA ARG A 236 19.05 10.04 -41.96
C ARG A 236 20.43 10.03 -41.28
N GLN A 237 21.46 9.61 -41.99
CA GLN A 237 22.84 9.56 -41.48
C GLN A 237 23.27 10.92 -40.93
N ARG A 238 22.92 12.00 -41.62
CA ARG A 238 23.26 13.37 -41.17
C ARG A 238 22.61 13.75 -39.82
N HIS A 239 21.41 13.24 -39.52
CA HIS A 239 20.78 13.41 -38.21
C HIS A 239 21.45 12.54 -37.16
N GLU A 240 21.71 11.27 -37.49
CA GLU A 240 22.36 10.30 -36.59
C GLU A 240 23.77 10.74 -36.19
N ASP A 241 24.55 11.29 -37.12
CA ASP A 241 25.89 11.87 -36.87
C ASP A 241 25.87 12.98 -35.80
N GLN A 242 24.71 13.63 -35.60
CA GLN A 242 24.50 14.69 -34.60
C GLN A 242 23.74 14.20 -33.36
N GLY A 243 23.45 12.90 -33.26
CA GLY A 243 22.63 12.33 -32.20
C GLY A 243 21.17 12.81 -32.22
N LEU A 244 20.65 13.21 -33.38
CA LEU A 244 19.29 13.71 -33.54
C LEU A 244 18.33 12.61 -33.98
N LYS A 245 17.12 12.59 -33.44
CA LYS A 245 16.08 11.60 -33.78
C LYS A 245 15.55 11.83 -35.19
N TYR A 246 15.40 10.76 -35.98
CA TYR A 246 14.90 10.79 -37.36
C TYR A 246 13.94 9.63 -37.61
N LEU A 247 12.81 9.90 -38.26
CA LEU A 247 11.80 8.91 -38.63
C LEU A 247 11.45 9.03 -40.11
N GLU A 248 11.70 7.98 -40.89
CA GLU A 248 11.23 7.86 -42.27
C GLU A 248 9.79 7.33 -42.29
N VAL A 249 8.86 8.17 -42.74
CA VAL A 249 7.45 7.84 -42.89
C VAL A 249 7.15 7.59 -44.37
N PHE A 250 6.90 6.34 -44.72
CA PHE A 250 6.54 5.96 -46.07
C PHE A 250 5.03 6.11 -46.30
N MET A 251 4.66 7.04 -47.16
CA MET A 251 3.28 7.23 -47.62
C MET A 251 2.99 6.22 -48.73
N ASN A 252 2.63 5.01 -48.32
CA ASN A 252 2.52 3.84 -49.17
C ASN A 252 1.21 3.83 -49.95
N VAL A 253 1.15 4.65 -51.00
CA VAL A 253 0.00 4.74 -51.90
C VAL A 253 0.38 4.24 -53.30
N PRO A 254 -0.38 3.28 -53.86
CA PRO A 254 -0.21 2.82 -55.23
C PRO A 254 -0.29 3.94 -56.28
N LEU A 255 0.40 3.75 -57.41
CA LEU A 255 0.50 4.76 -58.48
C LEU A 255 -0.85 5.07 -59.13
N ASP A 256 -1.67 4.05 -59.36
CA ASP A 256 -3.03 4.17 -59.90
C ASP A 256 -3.93 5.00 -58.99
N VAL A 257 -3.87 4.78 -57.68
CA VAL A 257 -4.65 5.55 -56.69
C VAL A 257 -4.24 7.04 -56.69
N VAL A 258 -2.95 7.36 -56.74
CA VAL A 258 -2.52 8.78 -56.80
C VAL A 258 -2.81 9.45 -58.14
N GLN A 259 -2.82 8.68 -59.24
CA GLN A 259 -3.26 9.15 -60.55
C GLN A 259 -4.75 9.44 -60.59
N GLU A 260 -5.57 8.63 -59.91
CA GLU A 260 -7.02 8.87 -59.76
C GLU A 260 -7.28 10.13 -58.92
N ARG A 261 -6.54 10.32 -57.82
CA ARG A 261 -6.69 11.48 -56.93
C ARG A 261 -6.31 12.80 -57.61
N ASP A 262 -5.23 12.81 -58.40
CA ASP A 262 -4.56 13.95 -59.07
C ASP A 262 -4.92 15.37 -58.56
N PRO A 263 -4.64 15.69 -57.27
CA PRO A 263 -5.17 16.89 -56.64
C PRO A 263 -4.63 18.20 -57.22
N LYS A 264 -3.50 18.14 -57.93
CA LYS A 264 -2.83 19.29 -58.56
C LYS A 264 -2.92 19.24 -60.10
N GLY A 265 -3.63 18.27 -60.69
CA GLY A 265 -3.70 18.08 -62.14
C GLY A 265 -2.36 17.77 -62.81
N LEU A 266 -1.39 17.25 -62.05
CA LEU A 266 -0.02 17.01 -62.52
C LEU A 266 0.05 15.72 -63.32
N TYR A 267 -0.67 14.67 -62.92
CA TYR A 267 -0.71 13.41 -63.65
C TYR A 267 -1.40 13.57 -65.01
N ALA A 268 -2.48 14.36 -65.08
CA ALA A 268 -3.15 14.70 -66.34
C ALA A 268 -2.21 15.43 -67.31
N LYS A 269 -1.37 16.36 -66.82
CA LYS A 269 -0.39 17.10 -67.63
C LYS A 269 0.78 16.24 -68.10
N VAL A 270 1.21 15.27 -67.29
CA VAL A 270 2.22 14.27 -67.69
C VAL A 270 1.64 13.37 -68.78
N ALA A 271 0.39 12.91 -68.63
CA ALA A 271 -0.31 12.12 -69.65
C ALA A 271 -0.50 12.91 -70.96
N ALA A 272 -0.69 14.23 -70.90
CA ALA A 272 -0.74 15.12 -72.05
C ALA A 272 0.65 15.45 -72.67
N GLY A 273 1.74 15.00 -72.06
CA GLY A 273 3.11 15.25 -72.52
C GLY A 273 3.66 16.65 -72.21
N GLU A 274 2.95 17.45 -71.41
CA GLU A 274 3.31 18.82 -71.04
C GLU A 274 4.39 18.87 -69.92
N LEU A 275 4.46 17.81 -69.11
CA LEU A 275 5.45 17.64 -68.04
C LEU A 275 6.26 16.35 -68.27
N LYS A 276 7.59 16.46 -68.29
CA LYS A 276 8.51 15.32 -68.50
C LYS A 276 9.36 15.07 -67.25
N GLY A 277 9.73 13.82 -67.02
CA GLY A 277 10.61 13.44 -65.90
C GLY A 277 9.89 13.40 -64.55
N PHE A 278 8.58 13.14 -64.56
CA PHE A 278 7.77 13.09 -63.35
C PHE A 278 8.01 11.79 -62.56
N THR A 279 8.24 11.91 -61.26
CA THR A 279 8.51 10.78 -60.36
C THR A 279 7.31 9.82 -60.32
N GLY A 280 7.58 8.53 -60.51
CA GLY A 280 6.58 7.46 -60.58
C GLY A 280 5.99 7.22 -61.97
N VAL A 281 6.33 8.05 -62.97
CA VAL A 281 5.89 7.86 -64.38
C VAL A 281 7.11 7.77 -65.30
N ASP A 282 7.82 8.89 -65.52
CA ASP A 282 9.00 8.95 -66.41
C ASP A 282 10.33 8.94 -65.65
N ALA A 283 10.30 9.17 -64.32
CA ALA A 283 11.43 9.09 -63.42
C ALA A 283 11.13 8.12 -62.27
N PRO A 284 12.11 7.35 -61.76
CA PRO A 284 11.83 6.32 -60.77
C PRO A 284 11.47 6.91 -59.41
N TYR A 285 10.65 6.18 -58.66
CA TYR A 285 10.47 6.33 -57.22
C TYR A 285 10.97 5.05 -56.55
N GLU A 286 12.00 5.17 -55.73
CA GLU A 286 12.57 4.05 -54.99
C GLU A 286 11.92 4.00 -53.60
N GLN A 287 11.01 3.05 -53.41
CA GLN A 287 10.32 2.85 -52.15
C GLN A 287 11.33 2.56 -51.01
N PRO A 288 11.10 3.09 -49.79
CA PRO A 288 11.88 2.70 -48.62
C PRO A 288 11.82 1.18 -48.40
N LEU A 289 12.96 0.56 -48.06
CA LEU A 289 13.00 -0.88 -47.74
C LEU A 289 12.61 -1.16 -46.28
N HIS A 290 12.98 -0.24 -45.39
CA HIS A 290 12.78 -0.35 -43.95
C HIS A 290 12.33 1.01 -43.40
N PRO A 291 11.14 1.52 -43.78
CA PRO A 291 10.64 2.76 -43.21
C PRO A 291 10.33 2.58 -41.72
N ASP A 292 10.54 3.62 -40.92
CA ASP A 292 10.19 3.61 -39.50
C ASP A 292 8.67 3.56 -39.30
N VAL A 293 7.91 4.08 -40.26
CA VAL A 293 6.45 3.98 -40.35
C VAL A 293 6.05 3.70 -41.79
N ASP A 294 5.39 2.58 -42.04
CA ASP A 294 4.71 2.29 -43.31
C ASP A 294 3.23 2.70 -43.20
N LEU A 295 2.79 3.67 -43.99
CA LEU A 295 1.48 4.31 -43.85
C LEU A 295 0.63 4.17 -45.14
N PRO A 296 -0.19 3.10 -45.25
CA PRO A 296 -1.07 2.86 -46.39
C PRO A 296 -2.37 3.70 -46.30
N ASN A 297 -2.24 5.02 -46.40
CA ASN A 297 -3.35 5.98 -46.23
C ASN A 297 -4.37 6.03 -47.39
N TRP A 298 -4.50 4.94 -48.14
CA TRP A 298 -5.59 4.69 -49.08
C TRP A 298 -6.61 3.68 -48.55
N ASP A 299 -6.26 3.00 -47.45
CA ASP A 299 -7.13 2.06 -46.71
C ASP A 299 -7.35 2.51 -45.25
N LEU A 300 -6.87 3.71 -44.90
CA LEU A 300 -6.97 4.29 -43.56
C LEU A 300 -7.62 5.67 -43.63
N GLU A 301 -8.42 6.00 -42.62
CA GLU A 301 -8.96 7.33 -42.44
C GLU A 301 -7.87 8.32 -41.94
N LEU A 302 -8.10 9.62 -42.15
CA LEU A 302 -7.13 10.67 -41.79
C LEU A 302 -6.78 10.65 -40.30
N ASP A 303 -7.78 10.50 -39.42
CA ASP A 303 -7.59 10.47 -37.97
C ASP A 303 -6.78 9.24 -37.52
N GLU A 304 -6.96 8.10 -38.19
CA GLU A 304 -6.18 6.88 -37.92
C GLU A 304 -4.72 7.06 -38.32
N CYS A 305 -4.47 7.71 -39.46
CA CYS A 305 -3.12 8.07 -39.89
C CYS A 305 -2.41 8.97 -38.88
N VAL A 306 -3.10 10.01 -38.38
CA VAL A 306 -2.56 10.93 -37.36
C VAL A 306 -2.30 10.17 -36.06
N ARG A 307 -3.21 9.31 -35.63
CA ARG A 307 -3.06 8.49 -34.42
C ARG A 307 -1.82 7.60 -34.46
N ILE A 308 -1.56 6.94 -35.58
CA ILE A 308 -0.35 6.09 -35.77
C ILE A 308 0.93 6.92 -35.57
N LEU A 309 0.98 8.12 -36.14
CA LEU A 309 2.14 9.00 -36.03
C LEU A 309 2.32 9.56 -34.61
N ILE A 310 1.23 9.87 -33.92
CA ILE A 310 1.27 10.27 -32.50
C ILE A 310 1.78 9.12 -31.62
N GLU A 311 1.32 7.89 -31.82
CA GLU A 311 1.83 6.74 -31.06
C GLU A 311 3.31 6.49 -31.34
N LYS A 312 3.76 6.61 -32.59
CA LYS A 312 5.18 6.50 -32.90
C LYS A 312 5.99 7.57 -32.17
N LEU A 313 5.53 8.83 -32.17
CA LEU A 313 6.18 9.92 -31.44
C LEU A 313 6.22 9.68 -29.92
N ARG A 314 5.22 9.02 -29.33
CA ARG A 314 5.23 8.61 -27.91
C ARG A 314 6.27 7.51 -27.65
N VAL A 315 6.33 6.50 -28.50
CA VAL A 315 7.32 5.41 -28.39
C VAL A 315 8.75 5.96 -28.48
N GLU A 316 8.97 6.95 -29.34
CA GLU A 316 10.27 7.65 -29.44
C GLU A 316 10.54 8.63 -28.28
N GLY A 317 9.63 8.74 -27.29
CA GLY A 317 9.78 9.60 -26.13
C GLY A 317 9.69 11.11 -26.41
N VAL A 318 9.12 11.52 -27.54
CA VAL A 318 9.03 12.95 -27.96
C VAL A 318 7.79 13.64 -27.37
N LEU A 319 6.72 12.88 -27.14
CA LEU A 319 5.50 13.38 -26.50
C LEU A 319 5.47 12.95 -25.04
N ASP A 320 5.57 13.92 -24.13
CA ASP A 320 5.35 13.67 -22.71
C ASP A 320 3.93 13.16 -22.46
N GLY A 321 3.86 12.07 -21.71
CA GLY A 321 2.67 11.22 -21.60
C GLY A 321 3.11 9.80 -21.91
N GLY A 322 3.53 9.07 -20.88
CA GLY A 322 4.06 7.71 -21.02
C GLY A 322 3.12 6.79 -21.82
N PRO A 323 3.62 5.62 -22.25
CA PRO A 323 2.86 4.71 -23.08
C PRO A 323 1.48 4.46 -22.48
N SER A 324 0.43 4.63 -23.28
CA SER A 324 -0.92 4.21 -22.95
C SER A 324 -1.18 2.87 -23.62
N ASP A 325 -1.90 2.00 -22.95
CA ASP A 325 -2.36 0.78 -23.60
C ASP A 325 -3.36 1.13 -24.74
N PRO A 326 -3.57 0.26 -25.76
CA PRO A 326 -4.63 0.40 -26.76
C PRO A 326 -6.03 0.81 -26.23
N SER A 327 -6.33 0.57 -24.95
CA SER A 327 -7.55 1.02 -24.27
C SER A 327 -7.59 2.52 -23.90
N GLY A 328 -6.49 3.27 -24.05
CA GLY A 328 -6.37 4.68 -23.66
C GLY A 328 -5.95 4.91 -22.22
N LEU A 329 -5.84 3.85 -21.39
CA LEU A 329 -5.35 3.96 -20.01
C LEU A 329 -3.86 4.25 -19.96
N PRO A 330 -3.41 5.22 -19.14
CA PRO A 330 -1.98 5.46 -18.95
C PRO A 330 -1.35 4.24 -18.31
N LEU A 331 -0.23 3.75 -18.85
CA LEU A 331 0.51 2.69 -18.19
C LEU A 331 1.10 3.22 -16.87
N PRO A 332 1.22 2.37 -15.85
CA PRO A 332 1.91 2.72 -14.63
C PRO A 332 3.34 3.22 -14.88
N PRO A 333 3.89 4.08 -14.01
CA PRO A 333 5.29 4.51 -14.10
C PRO A 333 6.25 3.32 -14.24
N GLY A 334 7.17 3.41 -15.23
CA GLY A 334 8.13 2.39 -15.71
C GLY A 334 7.53 1.05 -16.14
N PHE A 335 6.36 1.09 -16.73
CA PHE A 335 5.88 -0.05 -17.49
C PHE A 335 6.50 -0.06 -18.90
N THR A 336 7.45 -0.98 -19.16
CA THR A 336 7.98 -1.27 -20.51
C THR A 336 7.32 -2.50 -21.15
N GLY A 337 6.32 -3.10 -20.49
CA GLY A 337 5.63 -4.33 -20.91
C GLY A 337 5.74 -5.49 -19.93
N ALA A 338 6.67 -5.44 -18.96
CA ALA A 338 6.79 -6.38 -17.85
C ALA A 338 6.45 -5.68 -16.52
N TRP A 339 5.55 -6.26 -15.72
CA TRP A 339 5.18 -5.69 -14.41
C TRP A 339 6.32 -5.93 -13.40
N LEU A 340 6.58 -4.94 -12.55
CA LEU A 340 7.58 -4.96 -11.45
C LEU A 340 7.42 -6.18 -10.50
N GLU A 341 6.21 -6.73 -10.40
CA GLU A 341 5.91 -7.96 -9.64
C GLU A 341 6.81 -9.14 -10.04
N ASP A 342 7.22 -9.24 -11.31
CA ASP A 342 8.10 -10.33 -11.75
C ASP A 342 9.51 -10.22 -11.14
N GLU A 343 9.92 -9.07 -10.58
CA GLU A 343 11.25 -8.86 -9.97
C GLU A 343 11.27 -8.92 -8.43
N LEU A 344 10.19 -8.55 -7.74
CA LEU A 344 10.12 -8.55 -6.26
C LEU A 344 9.59 -9.86 -5.69
N ILE A 345 8.70 -10.54 -6.40
CA ILE A 345 8.32 -11.91 -6.10
C ILE A 345 9.37 -12.80 -6.76
N ILE A 346 9.97 -13.73 -6.02
CA ILE A 346 10.82 -14.75 -6.61
C ILE A 346 9.95 -15.58 -7.55
N SER A 347 9.88 -15.18 -8.81
CA SER A 347 9.35 -16.05 -9.84
C SER A 347 10.32 -17.23 -9.95
N ASN A 348 9.77 -18.45 -10.02
CA ASN A 348 10.54 -19.69 -10.21
C ASN A 348 11.49 -19.67 -11.42
N ASN A 349 11.48 -18.61 -12.23
CA ASN A 349 12.25 -18.42 -13.46
C ASN A 349 13.40 -17.38 -13.38
N LYS A 350 13.58 -16.59 -12.30
CA LYS A 350 14.60 -15.51 -12.25
C LYS A 350 15.91 -15.82 -11.52
N PHE A 351 16.02 -17.01 -10.94
CA PHE A 351 17.30 -17.61 -10.53
C PHE A 351 17.38 -19.01 -11.12
N SER A 352 18.59 -19.55 -11.35
CA SER A 352 18.71 -21.00 -11.52
C SER A 352 18.05 -21.65 -10.31
N ALA A 353 17.10 -22.57 -10.52
CA ALA A 353 16.24 -23.15 -9.47
C ALA A 353 17.00 -23.62 -8.21
N SER A 354 18.31 -23.87 -8.30
CA SER A 354 19.18 -24.24 -7.17
C SER A 354 19.52 -23.10 -6.20
N SER A 355 19.73 -21.85 -6.64
CA SER A 355 20.20 -20.77 -5.73
C SER A 355 19.05 -20.11 -4.96
N ALA A 356 17.89 -19.88 -5.59
CA ALA A 356 16.71 -19.36 -4.90
C ALA A 356 16.17 -20.34 -3.85
N LEU A 357 16.19 -21.64 -4.16
CA LEU A 357 15.81 -22.68 -3.21
C LEU A 357 16.81 -22.78 -2.06
N ALA A 358 18.12 -22.60 -2.32
CA ALA A 358 19.13 -22.57 -1.27
C ALA A 358 18.98 -21.35 -0.35
N THR A 359 18.69 -20.17 -0.91
CA THR A 359 18.43 -18.95 -0.12
C THR A 359 17.13 -19.05 0.68
N LYS A 360 16.07 -19.62 0.11
CA LYS A 360 14.82 -19.92 0.83
C LYS A 360 15.07 -20.89 1.99
N ARG A 361 15.76 -22.00 1.72
CA ARG A 361 16.15 -22.97 2.76
C ARG A 361 17.02 -22.33 3.84
N ALA A 362 17.99 -21.50 3.46
CA ALA A 362 18.85 -20.78 4.39
C ALA A 362 18.08 -19.78 5.28
N ALA A 363 17.02 -19.18 4.75
CA ALA A 363 16.12 -18.34 5.53
C ALA A 363 15.23 -19.17 6.48
N GLU A 364 14.72 -20.30 6.00
CA GLU A 364 13.84 -21.21 6.76
C GLU A 364 14.57 -22.02 7.83
N ASP A 365 15.84 -22.37 7.62
CA ASP A 365 16.68 -23.13 8.57
C ASP A 365 17.42 -22.24 9.58
N GLY A 366 17.25 -20.91 9.48
CA GLY A 366 17.84 -19.94 10.40
C GLY A 366 19.32 -19.64 10.17
N SER A 367 19.90 -20.06 9.05
CA SER A 367 21.31 -19.77 8.73
C SER A 367 21.57 -18.31 8.29
N LEU A 368 20.52 -17.56 7.96
CA LEU A 368 20.58 -16.11 7.76
C LEU A 368 20.20 -15.34 9.04
N PRO A 369 20.80 -14.16 9.29
CA PRO A 369 20.31 -13.27 10.35
C PRO A 369 18.85 -12.91 10.07
N GLN A 370 18.03 -12.81 11.11
CA GLN A 370 16.58 -12.62 10.98
C GLN A 370 16.16 -11.22 11.40
N ALA A 371 15.27 -10.61 10.63
CA ALA A 371 14.60 -9.36 10.97
C ALA A 371 13.08 -9.55 10.94
N ARG A 372 12.41 -9.16 12.04
CA ARG A 372 10.95 -9.26 12.18
C ARG A 372 10.27 -8.17 11.36
N LEU A 373 9.30 -8.57 10.56
CA LEU A 373 8.45 -7.70 9.76
C LEU A 373 7.10 -7.47 10.41
N ASN A 374 6.61 -6.24 10.26
CA ASN A 374 5.25 -5.88 10.62
C ASN A 374 4.39 -5.63 9.36
N ASP A 375 4.95 -5.05 8.29
CA ASP A 375 4.23 -4.75 7.04
C ASP A 375 5.18 -4.88 5.81
N ILE A 376 4.94 -5.82 4.89
CA ILE A 376 5.79 -6.06 3.69
C ILE A 376 5.05 -5.83 2.35
N ASP A 377 3.73 -5.88 2.38
CA ASP A 377 2.84 -5.91 1.21
C ASP A 377 3.03 -4.71 0.29
N VAL A 378 3.20 -3.51 0.87
CA VAL A 378 3.43 -2.25 0.17
C VAL A 378 4.62 -2.33 -0.80
N ILE A 379 5.71 -2.94 -0.34
CA ILE A 379 6.92 -3.09 -1.14
C ILE A 379 6.71 -4.23 -2.14
N SER A 380 6.31 -5.41 -1.65
CA SER A 380 6.28 -6.63 -2.47
C SER A 380 5.32 -6.58 -3.66
N GLU A 381 4.23 -5.83 -3.55
CA GLU A 381 3.22 -5.70 -4.61
C GLU A 381 3.47 -4.49 -5.51
N GLY A 382 4.51 -3.69 -5.26
CA GLY A 382 4.87 -2.54 -6.12
C GLY A 382 4.00 -1.29 -5.90
N TRP A 383 3.54 -1.03 -4.67
CA TRP A 383 2.78 0.19 -4.35
C TRP A 383 3.65 1.44 -4.22
N ALA A 384 4.95 1.28 -3.99
CA ALA A 384 5.90 2.37 -3.73
C ALA A 384 7.01 2.49 -4.81
N PRO A 385 6.73 2.43 -6.12
CA PRO A 385 7.79 2.48 -7.13
C PRO A 385 8.55 3.82 -7.08
N PRO A 386 9.86 3.84 -7.37
CA PRO A 386 10.72 2.75 -7.84
C PRO A 386 11.39 1.96 -6.68
N LEU A 387 10.87 2.08 -5.45
CA LEU A 387 11.46 1.40 -4.31
C LEU A 387 11.34 -0.12 -4.48
N ARG A 388 12.46 -0.83 -4.28
CA ARG A 388 12.56 -2.30 -4.39
C ARG A 388 12.69 -3.02 -3.05
N GLY A 389 12.58 -2.28 -1.95
CA GLY A 389 12.88 -2.79 -0.62
C GLY A 389 12.75 -1.73 0.46
N PHE A 390 13.31 -1.96 1.65
CA PHE A 390 13.30 -0.92 2.67
C PHE A 390 14.31 0.17 2.33
N MET A 391 13.96 1.42 2.64
CA MET A 391 14.78 2.58 2.29
C MET A 391 16.18 2.45 2.91
N ARG A 392 17.21 2.59 2.08
CA ARG A 392 18.58 2.90 2.49
C ARG A 392 18.66 4.32 3.05
N GLU A 393 19.74 4.66 3.76
CA GLU A 393 19.86 5.96 4.45
C GLU A 393 19.66 7.14 3.48
N GLY A 394 20.27 7.07 2.29
CA GLY A 394 20.12 8.06 1.23
C GLY A 394 18.70 8.29 0.75
N VAL A 395 17.98 7.19 0.55
CA VAL A 395 16.59 7.20 0.05
C VAL A 395 15.68 7.77 1.13
N LEU A 396 15.90 7.38 2.40
CA LEU A 396 15.20 7.96 3.53
C LEU A 396 15.42 9.47 3.64
N LEU A 397 16.67 9.93 3.54
CA LEU A 397 16.99 11.36 3.60
C LEU A 397 16.31 12.12 2.46
N GLN A 398 16.27 11.55 1.25
CA GLN A 398 15.54 12.16 0.15
C GLN A 398 14.03 12.27 0.42
N ALA A 399 13.41 11.20 0.93
CA ALA A 399 12.00 11.21 1.30
C ALA A 399 11.70 12.27 2.38
N LEU A 400 12.50 12.32 3.45
CA LEU A 400 12.31 13.26 4.57
C LEU A 400 12.53 14.73 4.20
N HIS A 401 13.49 15.02 3.30
CA HIS A 401 13.86 16.40 2.96
C HIS A 401 13.16 16.94 1.73
N PHE A 402 12.76 16.07 0.80
CA PHE A 402 12.26 16.49 -0.52
C PHE A 402 10.90 15.87 -0.87
N ASN A 403 10.31 15.04 -0.01
CA ASN A 403 9.10 14.27 -0.28
C ASN A 403 9.15 13.50 -1.61
N SER A 404 10.36 13.18 -2.09
CA SER A 404 10.58 12.67 -3.43
C SER A 404 11.94 12.02 -3.58
N LEU A 405 12.06 11.10 -4.55
CA LEU A 405 13.30 10.44 -4.92
C LEU A 405 13.77 10.91 -6.29
N LEU A 406 15.08 11.03 -6.50
CA LEU A 406 15.69 11.25 -7.81
C LEU A 406 15.58 9.97 -8.67
N ILE A 407 15.32 10.14 -9.97
CA ILE A 407 15.28 9.06 -10.96
C ILE A 407 16.33 9.30 -12.05
N ASP A 408 16.95 8.22 -12.52
CA ASP A 408 17.81 8.21 -13.71
C ASP A 408 16.96 8.17 -15.00
N PRO A 409 17.19 9.06 -15.98
CA PRO A 409 16.47 9.09 -17.26
C PRO A 409 16.67 7.84 -18.16
N PHE A 410 17.64 6.96 -17.89
CA PHE A 410 17.86 5.73 -18.66
C PHE A 410 17.23 4.48 -18.04
N ASP A 411 16.50 4.62 -16.94
CA ASP A 411 16.00 3.49 -16.14
C ASP A 411 14.60 3.79 -15.54
N ASP A 412 13.63 4.07 -16.43
CA ASP A 412 12.22 4.13 -16.04
C ASP A 412 11.86 2.79 -15.36
N VAL A 413 11.56 2.85 -14.04
CA VAL A 413 11.37 1.81 -12.97
C VAL A 413 12.55 1.17 -12.24
N GLY A 414 13.69 1.84 -12.20
CA GLY A 414 14.53 1.68 -11.03
C GLY A 414 15.98 1.79 -11.37
N ALA A 415 16.50 3.01 -11.19
CA ALA A 415 17.91 3.32 -11.19
C ALA A 415 18.71 2.23 -10.45
N LYS A 416 19.29 1.32 -11.24
CA LYS A 416 20.18 0.24 -10.78
C LYS A 416 21.40 0.73 -9.99
N GLU A 417 21.67 2.03 -10.00
CA GLU A 417 22.87 2.58 -9.35
C GLU A 417 22.55 3.45 -8.12
N LEU A 418 21.55 4.32 -8.15
CA LEU A 418 21.30 5.27 -7.04
C LEU A 418 20.66 4.63 -5.80
N ASN A 419 19.77 3.64 -5.98
CA ASN A 419 19.14 2.92 -4.86
C ASN A 419 20.05 1.83 -4.26
N PHE A 420 21.22 1.60 -4.87
CA PHE A 420 22.12 0.49 -4.55
C PHE A 420 23.48 0.96 -4.01
N GLN A 421 23.81 2.24 -4.17
CA GLN A 421 25.04 2.84 -3.67
C GLN A 421 24.82 3.56 -2.33
N GLN A 422 25.83 3.49 -1.45
CA GLN A 422 25.89 4.38 -0.29
C GLN A 422 25.91 5.83 -0.78
N THR A 423 25.07 6.68 -0.19
CA THR A 423 24.86 8.04 -0.71
C THR A 423 26.12 8.90 -0.57
N ASN A 424 26.70 9.25 -1.72
CA ASN A 424 27.79 10.21 -1.80
C ASN A 424 27.24 11.59 -2.23
N TRP A 425 27.00 12.46 -1.26
CA TRP A 425 26.47 13.82 -1.46
C TRP A 425 27.36 14.72 -2.34
N ASN A 426 28.62 14.33 -2.59
CA ASN A 426 29.59 15.10 -3.36
C ASN A 426 29.71 14.69 -4.83
N ASN A 427 28.99 13.64 -5.28
CA ASN A 427 29.01 13.25 -6.69
C ASN A 427 27.93 14.02 -7.48
N ASN A 428 28.36 14.85 -8.44
CA ASN A 428 27.50 15.69 -9.28
C ASN A 428 27.21 15.07 -10.67
N GLU A 429 27.85 13.96 -11.03
CA GLU A 429 27.81 13.40 -12.40
C GLU A 429 26.60 12.49 -12.67
N VAL A 430 25.93 11.95 -11.63
CA VAL A 430 24.87 10.91 -11.75
C VAL A 430 23.45 11.46 -11.53
N ARG A 431 23.27 12.79 -11.44
CA ARG A 431 21.98 13.36 -11.03
C ARG A 431 21.05 13.58 -12.23
N GLY A 432 20.20 12.59 -12.51
CA GLY A 432 18.96 12.83 -13.24
C GLY A 432 18.17 13.97 -12.58
N ARG A 433 17.50 14.82 -13.38
CA ARG A 433 16.76 15.99 -12.86
C ARG A 433 15.31 15.68 -12.48
N LYS A 434 14.82 14.50 -12.83
CA LYS A 434 13.44 14.08 -12.64
C LYS A 434 13.26 13.44 -11.26
N ARG A 435 12.18 13.79 -10.56
CA ARG A 435 11.83 13.27 -9.25
C ARG A 435 10.50 12.53 -9.29
N VAL A 436 10.35 11.51 -8.46
CA VAL A 436 9.06 10.86 -8.17
C VAL A 436 8.63 11.18 -6.76
N SER A 437 7.32 11.32 -6.56
CA SER A 437 6.75 11.53 -5.23
C SER A 437 6.99 10.31 -4.33
N MET A 438 7.56 10.56 -3.16
CA MET A 438 7.81 9.57 -2.11
C MET A 438 7.94 10.31 -0.78
N ALA A 439 6.80 10.59 -0.15
CA ALA A 439 6.74 11.48 1.00
C ALA A 439 6.83 10.77 2.36
N VAL A 440 6.60 9.45 2.40
CA VAL A 440 6.57 8.70 3.67
C VAL A 440 7.77 7.76 3.78
N PRO A 441 8.40 7.65 4.97
CA PRO A 441 9.43 6.65 5.24
C PRO A 441 8.89 5.23 5.14
N ILE A 442 9.52 4.39 4.32
CA ILE A 442 9.26 2.95 4.25
C ILE A 442 10.52 2.24 4.76
N VAL A 443 10.59 2.05 6.08
CA VAL A 443 11.81 1.63 6.80
C VAL A 443 11.53 0.45 7.72
N LEU A 444 12.56 -0.36 7.99
CA LEU A 444 12.47 -1.51 8.90
C LEU A 444 13.31 -1.27 10.17
N PRO A 445 12.68 -0.94 11.31
CA PRO A 445 13.42 -0.72 12.56
C PRO A 445 13.91 -2.03 13.17
N ILE A 446 15.19 -2.06 13.56
CA ILE A 446 15.86 -3.24 14.14
C ILE A 446 16.57 -2.90 15.45
N THR A 447 16.75 -3.92 16.30
CA THR A 447 17.47 -3.80 17.58
C THR A 447 18.98 -3.85 17.38
N GLU A 448 19.76 -3.42 18.38
CA GLU A 448 21.23 -3.56 18.38
C GLU A 448 21.65 -5.03 18.22
N PHE A 449 20.90 -5.96 18.82
CA PHE A 449 21.13 -7.39 18.68
C PHE A 449 21.03 -7.83 17.22
N THR A 450 19.95 -7.43 16.55
CA THR A 450 19.71 -7.75 15.14
C THR A 450 20.78 -7.12 14.24
N LYS A 451 21.14 -5.86 14.49
CA LYS A 451 22.26 -5.18 13.82
C LYS A 451 23.56 -5.98 13.95
N SER A 452 23.92 -6.38 15.16
CA SER A 452 25.14 -7.14 15.42
C SER A 452 25.14 -8.48 14.68
N ALA A 453 23.99 -9.17 14.64
CA ALA A 453 23.84 -10.42 13.89
C ALA A 453 24.01 -10.21 12.38
N ILE A 454 23.54 -9.09 11.83
CA ILE A 454 23.69 -8.75 10.40
C ILE A 454 25.15 -8.40 10.09
N GLU A 455 25.78 -7.53 10.88
CA GLU A 455 27.15 -7.04 10.65
C GLU A 455 28.21 -8.16 10.80
N THR A 456 27.92 -9.19 11.59
CA THR A 456 28.82 -10.35 11.78
C THR A 456 28.58 -11.47 10.76
N SER A 457 27.46 -11.43 10.03
CA SER A 457 27.12 -12.46 9.04
C SER A 457 27.86 -12.24 7.72
N PRO A 458 28.53 -13.26 7.16
CA PRO A 458 29.18 -13.16 5.85
C PRO A 458 28.19 -13.30 4.67
N SER A 459 26.90 -13.51 4.95
CA SER A 459 25.90 -13.91 3.96
C SER A 459 25.46 -12.78 3.02
N GLY A 460 25.61 -11.50 3.42
CA GLY A 460 25.13 -10.35 2.65
C GLY A 460 23.61 -10.33 2.46
N ALA A 461 22.85 -11.07 3.29
CA ALA A 461 21.41 -11.22 3.20
C ALA A 461 20.79 -11.39 4.60
N VAL A 462 19.53 -11.00 4.74
CA VAL A 462 18.78 -11.08 6.01
C VAL A 462 17.44 -11.76 5.74
N ALA A 463 17.13 -12.82 6.48
CA ALA A 463 15.82 -13.45 6.43
C ALA A 463 14.76 -12.51 7.02
N LEU A 464 13.69 -12.32 6.27
CA LEU A 464 12.57 -11.50 6.66
C LEU A 464 11.48 -12.41 7.21
N ILE A 465 11.19 -12.31 8.51
CA ILE A 465 10.28 -13.22 9.20
C ILE A 465 9.01 -12.50 9.67
N ASP A 466 7.88 -13.19 9.67
CA ASP A 466 6.66 -12.70 10.30
C ASP A 466 6.77 -12.75 11.84
N LYS A 467 5.72 -12.30 12.54
CA LYS A 467 5.60 -12.40 14.01
C LYS A 467 5.71 -13.85 14.52
N ASP A 468 5.46 -14.80 13.63
CA ASP A 468 5.40 -16.23 13.85
C ASP A 468 6.75 -16.91 13.53
N GLY A 469 7.76 -16.15 13.10
CA GLY A 469 9.08 -16.67 12.73
C GLY A 469 9.13 -17.38 11.37
N HIS A 470 8.04 -17.38 10.59
CA HIS A 470 8.06 -17.91 9.24
C HIS A 470 8.77 -16.94 8.31
N ALA A 471 9.69 -17.45 7.49
CA ALA A 471 10.38 -16.65 6.50
C ALA A 471 9.42 -16.28 5.36
N LEU A 472 9.12 -14.99 5.22
CA LEU A 472 8.31 -14.42 4.15
C LEU A 472 9.15 -14.06 2.91
N GLY A 473 10.43 -13.79 3.13
CA GLY A 473 11.35 -13.37 2.10
C GLY A 473 12.76 -13.15 2.61
N VAL A 474 13.58 -12.51 1.79
CA VAL A 474 14.95 -12.13 2.11
C VAL A 474 15.19 -10.69 1.72
N LEU A 475 15.93 -9.99 2.57
CA LEU A 475 16.50 -8.69 2.28
C LEU A 475 17.95 -8.86 1.82
N LYS A 476 18.25 -8.44 0.59
CA LYS A 476 19.58 -8.50 -0.01
C LYS A 476 20.34 -7.19 0.15
N ASN A 477 21.66 -7.30 0.22
CA ASN A 477 22.57 -6.17 0.30
C ASN A 477 22.23 -5.23 1.48
N PRO A 478 22.13 -5.75 2.73
CA PRO A 478 21.66 -4.98 3.87
C PRO A 478 22.54 -3.77 4.16
N GLU A 479 21.91 -2.66 4.53
CA GLU A 479 22.55 -1.47 5.07
C GLU A 479 21.87 -1.13 6.39
N VAL A 480 22.68 -1.05 7.44
CA VAL A 480 22.21 -0.70 8.78
C VAL A 480 22.67 0.72 9.12
N TYR A 481 21.74 1.58 9.53
CA TYR A 481 22.02 2.97 9.87
C TYR A 481 21.17 3.45 11.06
N PRO A 482 21.53 4.55 11.75
CA PRO A 482 20.83 4.99 12.95
C PRO A 482 19.36 5.38 12.70
N ASN A 483 18.46 4.93 13.57
CA ASN A 483 17.05 5.35 13.55
C ASN A 483 16.89 6.70 14.27
N ARG A 484 17.03 7.81 13.54
CA ARG A 484 16.87 9.18 14.05
C ARG A 484 15.39 9.51 14.28
N LYS A 485 14.75 8.80 15.22
CA LYS A 485 13.29 8.82 15.49
C LYS A 485 12.69 10.22 15.57
N GLU A 486 13.28 11.10 16.37
CA GLU A 486 12.80 12.48 16.55
C GLU A 486 12.86 13.29 15.25
N GLU A 487 13.91 13.12 14.44
CA GLU A 487 14.02 13.76 13.13
C GLU A 487 12.96 13.24 12.16
N ILE A 488 12.79 11.91 12.09
CA ILE A 488 11.76 11.26 11.27
C ILE A 488 10.37 11.79 11.66
N VAL A 489 10.06 11.82 12.95
CA VAL A 489 8.77 12.31 13.47
C VAL A 489 8.58 13.78 13.10
N SER A 490 9.57 14.64 13.40
CA SER A 490 9.46 16.08 13.16
C SER A 490 9.28 16.43 11.69
N ARG A 491 9.96 15.72 10.78
CA ARG A 491 9.89 15.99 9.34
C ARG A 491 8.67 15.36 8.67
N CYS A 492 8.30 14.14 9.05
CA CYS A 492 7.18 13.43 8.44
C CYS A 492 5.83 13.98 8.93
N PHE A 493 5.69 14.17 10.24
CA PHE A 493 4.42 14.56 10.87
C PHE A 493 4.27 16.06 11.07
N GLY A 494 5.38 16.82 11.08
CA GLY A 494 5.37 18.27 11.31
C GLY A 494 5.15 18.68 12.77
N ALA A 495 4.93 17.72 13.68
CA ALA A 495 4.81 17.96 15.12
C ALA A 495 5.24 16.71 15.92
N ILE A 496 5.70 16.94 17.15
CA ILE A 496 6.00 15.88 18.13
C ILE A 496 4.82 15.81 19.10
N ASP A 497 3.99 14.79 18.90
CA ASP A 497 2.83 14.48 19.72
C ASP A 497 2.98 13.05 20.28
N PRO A 498 3.28 12.88 21.59
CA PRO A 498 3.42 11.56 22.22
C PRO A 498 2.15 10.71 22.19
N GLY A 499 0.97 11.34 22.18
CA GLY A 499 -0.33 10.67 22.13
C GLY A 499 -0.76 10.28 20.72
N HIS A 500 -0.04 10.75 19.69
CA HIS A 500 -0.29 10.34 18.32
C HIS A 500 0.09 8.86 18.12
N PRO A 501 -0.84 7.99 17.66
CA PRO A 501 -0.68 6.56 17.78
C PRO A 501 0.44 5.98 16.89
N TYR A 502 0.67 6.53 15.69
CA TYR A 502 1.80 6.11 14.85
C TYR A 502 3.15 6.69 15.30
N ILE A 503 3.20 7.92 15.83
CA ILE A 503 4.41 8.49 16.44
C ILE A 503 4.86 7.61 17.62
N ALA A 504 3.92 7.18 18.48
CA ALA A 504 4.20 6.23 19.55
C ALA A 504 4.80 4.91 19.01
N HIS A 505 4.26 4.38 17.91
CA HIS A 505 4.82 3.22 17.23
C HIS A 505 6.27 3.46 16.76
N VAL A 506 6.57 4.60 16.12
CA VAL A 506 7.93 4.97 15.70
C VAL A 506 8.90 5.02 16.88
N TYR A 507 8.50 5.63 18.00
CA TYR A 507 9.34 5.71 19.19
C TYR A 507 9.59 4.34 19.84
N SER A 508 8.63 3.41 19.75
CA SER A 508 8.77 2.04 20.26
C SER A 508 9.72 1.15 19.43
N GLY A 509 10.00 1.53 18.18
CA GLY A 509 10.87 0.77 17.29
C GLY A 509 12.33 0.66 17.75
N GLY A 510 13.12 -0.19 17.11
CA GLY A 510 14.56 -0.31 17.39
C GLY A 510 15.37 0.98 17.11
N ASN A 511 16.59 1.04 17.62
CA ASN A 511 17.48 2.22 17.48
C ASN A 511 18.20 2.29 16.13
N TYR A 512 18.05 1.28 15.28
CA TYR A 512 18.64 1.21 13.95
C TYR A 512 17.56 0.93 12.91
N LEU A 513 17.83 1.30 11.67
CA LEU A 513 17.02 0.99 10.51
C LEU A 513 17.81 0.05 9.59
N LEU A 514 17.10 -0.88 8.98
CA LEU A 514 17.62 -1.80 7.97
C LEU A 514 17.06 -1.41 6.60
N GLY A 515 17.94 -1.01 5.70
CA GLY A 515 17.64 -0.79 4.28
C GLY A 515 18.22 -1.91 3.41
N GLY A 516 17.61 -2.14 2.26
CA GLY A 516 18.07 -3.17 1.31
C GLY A 516 16.93 -3.65 0.41
N GLU A 517 17.25 -4.50 -0.55
CA GLU A 517 16.29 -5.01 -1.54
C GLU A 517 15.48 -6.16 -0.98
N VAL A 518 14.17 -6.16 -1.19
CA VAL A 518 13.28 -7.20 -0.66
C VAL A 518 12.90 -8.15 -1.78
N GLU A 519 13.12 -9.44 -1.54
CA GLU A 519 12.58 -10.52 -2.36
C GLU A 519 11.62 -11.36 -1.51
N VAL A 520 10.37 -11.48 -1.93
CA VAL A 520 9.39 -12.34 -1.24
C VAL A 520 9.31 -13.72 -1.88
N PHE A 521 9.12 -14.74 -1.05
CA PHE A 521 8.99 -16.12 -1.52
C PHE A 521 7.62 -16.41 -2.13
N GLU A 522 6.57 -15.86 -1.54
CA GLU A 522 5.18 -16.09 -1.90
C GLU A 522 4.38 -14.78 -1.76
N PRO A 523 3.29 -14.60 -2.54
CA PRO A 523 2.38 -13.48 -2.34
C PRO A 523 1.80 -13.47 -0.92
N ILE A 524 1.73 -12.29 -0.31
CA ILE A 524 1.22 -12.18 1.05
C ILE A 524 -0.30 -12.44 1.08
N ARG A 525 -0.73 -13.17 2.12
CA ARG A 525 -2.12 -13.53 2.38
C ARG A 525 -2.39 -13.40 3.87
N TYR A 526 -3.44 -12.68 4.24
CA TYR A 526 -3.79 -12.44 5.65
C TYR A 526 -4.73 -13.52 6.21
N ARG A 527 -5.42 -14.26 5.34
CA ARG A 527 -6.35 -15.34 5.69
C ARG A 527 -7.47 -14.90 6.65
N ASP A 528 -7.88 -13.65 6.54
CA ASP A 528 -8.90 -12.99 7.35
C ASP A 528 -10.26 -12.87 6.61
N GLY A 529 -10.46 -13.66 5.55
CA GLY A 529 -11.65 -13.61 4.70
C GLY A 529 -11.73 -12.40 3.76
N LEU A 530 -10.75 -11.48 3.79
CA LEU A 530 -10.73 -10.27 2.96
C LEU A 530 -9.72 -10.32 1.81
N ASP A 531 -8.89 -11.36 1.71
CA ASP A 531 -7.85 -11.49 0.68
C ASP A 531 -8.39 -11.35 -0.76
N LYS A 532 -9.66 -11.72 -1.02
CA LYS A 532 -10.30 -11.53 -2.34
C LYS A 532 -10.39 -10.06 -2.79
N TRP A 533 -10.27 -9.13 -1.85
CA TRP A 533 -10.30 -7.69 -2.11
C TRP A 533 -8.90 -7.07 -2.10
N ARG A 534 -7.86 -7.79 -1.68
CA ARG A 534 -6.47 -7.33 -1.71
C ARG A 534 -5.89 -7.58 -3.10
N LEU A 535 -6.33 -6.75 -4.03
CA LEU A 535 -5.91 -6.81 -5.43
C LEU A 535 -4.58 -6.07 -5.58
N THR A 536 -3.60 -6.71 -6.21
CA THR A 536 -2.33 -6.04 -6.53
C THR A 536 -2.55 -4.92 -7.57
N PRO A 537 -1.59 -3.99 -7.75
CA PRO A 537 -1.66 -2.98 -8.81
C PRO A 537 -1.96 -3.56 -10.20
N LYS A 538 -1.38 -4.72 -10.53
CA LYS A 538 -1.62 -5.43 -11.80
C LYS A 538 -3.03 -5.99 -11.89
N GLU A 539 -3.51 -6.62 -10.82
CA GLU A 539 -4.87 -7.16 -10.76
C GLU A 539 -5.90 -6.04 -10.86
N LEU A 540 -5.69 -4.90 -10.18
CA LEU A 540 -6.52 -3.71 -10.31
C LEU A 540 -6.54 -3.18 -11.75
N TYR A 541 -5.37 -3.02 -12.37
CA TYR A 541 -5.28 -2.57 -13.75
C TYR A 541 -6.04 -3.50 -14.71
N THR A 542 -5.91 -4.82 -14.51
CA THR A 542 -6.67 -5.83 -15.26
C THR A 542 -8.18 -5.69 -15.06
N ASN A 543 -8.63 -5.42 -13.84
CA ASN A 543 -10.05 -5.18 -13.53
C ASN A 543 -10.57 -3.88 -14.18
N PHE A 544 -9.77 -2.81 -14.23
CA PHE A 544 -10.14 -1.57 -14.93
C PHE A 544 -10.33 -1.82 -16.43
N LYS A 545 -9.42 -2.57 -17.06
CA LYS A 545 -9.53 -2.96 -18.47
C LYS A 545 -10.76 -3.83 -18.74
N ALA A 546 -11.02 -4.80 -17.87
CA ALA A 546 -12.19 -5.68 -17.99
C ALA A 546 -13.51 -4.89 -17.96
N LYS A 547 -13.54 -3.74 -17.27
CA LYS A 547 -14.67 -2.81 -17.26
C LYS A 547 -14.68 -1.81 -18.42
N GLY A 548 -13.70 -1.87 -19.32
CA GLY A 548 -13.58 -0.98 -20.48
C GLY A 548 -13.21 0.45 -20.11
N ALA A 549 -12.46 0.66 -19.01
CA ALA A 549 -12.09 1.99 -18.56
C ALA A 549 -11.25 2.72 -19.62
N ASP A 550 -11.62 3.96 -19.94
CA ASP A 550 -10.77 4.90 -20.68
C ASP A 550 -10.06 5.90 -19.73
N VAL A 551 -10.58 6.03 -18.51
CA VAL A 551 -9.95 6.78 -17.42
C VAL A 551 -10.28 6.16 -16.07
N VAL A 552 -9.33 6.17 -15.13
CA VAL A 552 -9.54 5.67 -13.77
C VAL A 552 -9.41 6.82 -12.76
N PHE A 553 -10.38 6.93 -11.84
CA PHE A 553 -10.32 7.87 -10.73
C PHE A 553 -10.42 7.13 -9.40
N ALA A 554 -9.48 7.42 -8.49
CA ALA A 554 -9.36 6.73 -7.21
C ALA A 554 -9.95 7.53 -6.06
N PHE A 555 -10.68 6.85 -5.18
CA PHE A 555 -11.19 7.39 -3.93
C PHE A 555 -10.59 6.61 -2.76
N GLN A 556 -9.65 7.24 -2.05
CA GLN A 556 -9.07 6.72 -0.81
C GLN A 556 -10.07 6.88 0.33
N THR A 557 -10.30 5.82 1.12
CA THR A 557 -11.11 5.91 2.33
C THR A 557 -10.59 5.03 3.46
N ARG A 558 -10.67 5.56 4.69
CA ARG A 558 -10.49 4.80 5.94
C ARG A 558 -11.79 4.67 6.75
N ASN A 559 -12.89 5.21 6.23
CA ASN A 559 -14.17 5.33 6.94
C ASN A 559 -15.31 4.66 6.15
N PRO A 560 -16.42 4.27 6.81
CA PRO A 560 -17.63 3.83 6.12
C PRO A 560 -18.12 4.84 5.05
N THR A 561 -18.63 4.34 3.94
CA THR A 561 -19.12 5.13 2.81
C THR A 561 -20.54 5.62 3.11
N HIS A 562 -20.72 6.93 3.25
CA HIS A 562 -22.02 7.59 3.38
C HIS A 562 -22.33 8.46 2.15
N ALA A 563 -23.50 9.10 2.12
CA ALA A 563 -24.02 9.89 1.01
C ALA A 563 -23.06 10.97 0.54
N GLY A 564 -22.37 11.64 1.46
CA GLY A 564 -21.28 12.57 1.14
C GLY A 564 -20.18 11.95 0.27
N HIS A 565 -19.61 10.81 0.67
CA HIS A 565 -18.60 10.08 -0.12
C HIS A 565 -19.19 9.62 -1.46
N ALA A 566 -20.39 9.05 -1.45
CA ALA A 566 -21.06 8.60 -2.67
C ALA A 566 -21.31 9.75 -3.66
N TYR A 567 -21.68 10.93 -3.16
CA TYR A 567 -21.86 12.14 -3.95
C TYR A 567 -20.54 12.59 -4.61
N LEU A 568 -19.43 12.61 -3.86
CA LEU A 568 -18.11 12.93 -4.42
C LEU A 568 -17.74 11.97 -5.56
N MET A 569 -17.95 10.68 -5.37
CA MET A 569 -17.63 9.66 -6.35
C MET A 569 -18.50 9.77 -7.62
N ARG A 570 -19.82 9.94 -7.47
CA ARG A 570 -20.74 10.10 -8.62
C ARG A 570 -20.50 11.42 -9.36
N THR A 571 -20.38 12.53 -8.63
CA THR A 571 -20.11 13.84 -9.24
C THR A 571 -18.72 13.86 -9.92
N GLY A 572 -17.73 13.15 -9.35
CA GLY A 572 -16.43 12.95 -9.97
C GLY A 572 -16.55 12.26 -11.33
N ARG A 573 -17.31 11.17 -11.40
CA ARG A 573 -17.65 10.52 -12.68
C ARG A 573 -18.31 11.49 -13.66
N GLU A 574 -19.37 12.18 -13.23
CA GLU A 574 -20.13 13.10 -14.09
C GLU A 574 -19.24 14.19 -14.68
N ARG A 575 -18.31 14.75 -13.88
CA ARG A 575 -17.33 15.73 -14.37
C ARG A 575 -16.38 15.15 -15.42
N LEU A 576 -15.96 13.89 -15.25
CA LEU A 576 -15.11 13.22 -16.24
C LEU A 576 -15.88 12.92 -17.53
N VAL A 577 -17.13 12.47 -17.43
CA VAL A 577 -18.00 12.30 -18.61
C VAL A 577 -18.20 13.63 -19.33
N ALA A 578 -18.46 14.71 -18.59
CA ALA A 578 -18.58 16.05 -19.17
C ALA A 578 -17.27 16.57 -19.79
N ALA A 579 -16.11 16.09 -19.33
CA ALA A 579 -14.80 16.37 -19.91
C ALA A 579 -14.48 15.55 -21.17
N GLY A 580 -15.37 14.64 -21.58
CA GLY A 580 -15.27 13.87 -22.83
C GLY A 580 -14.87 12.40 -22.67
N TYR A 581 -14.60 11.93 -21.45
CA TYR A 581 -14.34 10.51 -21.19
C TYR A 581 -15.62 9.69 -21.36
N GLN A 582 -15.54 8.59 -22.09
CA GLN A 582 -16.67 7.73 -22.44
C GLN A 582 -17.01 6.75 -21.32
N ASN A 583 -16.01 6.20 -20.64
CA ASN A 583 -16.22 5.21 -19.58
C ASN A 583 -15.24 5.36 -18.41
N PRO A 584 -15.38 6.42 -17.60
CA PRO A 584 -14.61 6.53 -16.37
C PRO A 584 -14.83 5.30 -15.49
N VAL A 585 -13.84 4.87 -14.72
CA VAL A 585 -14.02 3.80 -13.72
C VAL A 585 -13.53 4.28 -12.37
N LEU A 586 -14.36 4.10 -11.36
CA LEU A 586 -14.04 4.38 -9.97
C LEU A 586 -13.22 3.24 -9.41
N TRP A 587 -12.10 3.55 -8.79
CA TRP A 587 -11.49 2.68 -7.80
C TRP A 587 -11.89 3.14 -6.39
N LEU A 588 -12.79 2.38 -5.77
CA LEU A 588 -13.09 2.51 -4.35
C LEU A 588 -11.98 1.80 -3.57
N SER A 589 -11.13 2.59 -2.92
CA SER A 589 -9.87 2.12 -2.35
C SER A 589 -9.88 2.22 -0.81
N PRO A 590 -10.51 1.28 -0.10
CA PRO A 590 -10.43 1.22 1.35
C PRO A 590 -9.00 0.90 1.81
N LEU A 591 -8.49 1.65 2.77
CA LEU A 591 -7.22 1.35 3.43
C LEU A 591 -7.35 0.12 4.31
N GLY A 592 -6.42 -0.83 4.19
CA GLY A 592 -6.45 -2.12 4.87
C GLY A 592 -5.23 -2.50 5.69
N GLY A 593 -4.19 -1.65 5.74
CA GLY A 593 -3.12 -1.81 6.73
C GLY A 593 -3.55 -1.36 8.13
N TRP A 594 -2.58 -1.19 9.02
CA TRP A 594 -2.82 -0.74 10.39
C TRP A 594 -3.63 0.57 10.45
N THR A 595 -4.61 0.64 11.37
CA THR A 595 -5.38 1.84 11.71
C THR A 595 -5.42 2.01 13.23
N LYS A 596 -5.65 3.24 13.70
CA LYS A 596 -5.81 3.51 15.14
C LYS A 596 -7.06 2.81 15.69
N SER A 597 -7.06 2.56 17.00
CA SER A 597 -8.05 1.71 17.67
C SER A 597 -9.50 2.21 17.63
N ASP A 598 -9.73 3.53 17.51
CA ASP A 598 -11.08 4.11 17.45
C ASP A 598 -11.64 4.26 16.02
N ASP A 599 -10.89 3.87 15.00
CA ASP A 599 -11.40 3.76 13.63
C ASP A 599 -12.20 2.47 13.46
N VAL A 600 -13.19 2.50 12.56
CA VAL A 600 -14.00 1.31 12.27
C VAL A 600 -13.11 0.22 11.67
N PRO A 601 -13.13 -1.01 12.19
CA PRO A 601 -12.35 -2.13 11.68
C PRO A 601 -12.54 -2.37 10.18
N LEU A 602 -11.49 -2.88 9.53
CA LEU A 602 -11.45 -3.06 8.07
C LEU A 602 -12.59 -3.94 7.55
N ASP A 603 -12.87 -5.03 8.24
CA ASP A 603 -13.91 -6.00 7.89
C ASP A 603 -15.31 -5.40 7.92
N VAL A 604 -15.61 -4.60 8.95
CA VAL A 604 -16.85 -3.82 9.05
C VAL A 604 -16.92 -2.83 7.89
N ARG A 605 -15.83 -2.11 7.58
CA ARG A 605 -15.80 -1.15 6.46
C ARG A 605 -16.00 -1.81 5.10
N VAL A 606 -15.29 -2.90 4.82
CA VAL A 606 -15.38 -3.61 3.54
C VAL A 606 -16.75 -4.24 3.36
N THR A 607 -17.32 -4.82 4.41
CA THR A 607 -18.70 -5.34 4.38
C THR A 607 -19.72 -4.21 4.15
N GLN A 608 -19.52 -3.07 4.80
CA GLN A 608 -20.34 -1.88 4.58
C GLN A 608 -20.19 -1.32 3.16
N HIS A 609 -19.00 -1.33 2.58
CA HIS A 609 -18.77 -0.91 1.19
C HIS A 609 -19.40 -1.87 0.19
N GLN A 610 -19.36 -3.17 0.46
CA GLN A 610 -20.07 -4.15 -0.35
C GLN A 610 -21.58 -3.88 -0.34
N ALA A 611 -22.18 -3.62 0.83
CA ALA A 611 -23.58 -3.22 0.94
C ALA A 611 -23.91 -1.95 0.13
N VAL A 612 -23.01 -0.96 0.10
CA VAL A 612 -23.16 0.25 -0.72
C VAL A 612 -23.20 -0.05 -2.22
N LEU A 613 -22.43 -1.04 -2.68
CA LEU A 613 -22.43 -1.50 -4.08
C LEU A 613 -23.66 -2.34 -4.40
N ASP A 614 -24.03 -3.27 -3.51
CA ASP A 614 -25.18 -4.17 -3.68
C ASP A 614 -26.50 -3.38 -3.78
N GLU A 615 -26.65 -2.34 -2.96
CA GLU A 615 -27.80 -1.43 -2.98
C GLU A 615 -27.66 -0.28 -4.00
N ARG A 616 -26.62 -0.31 -4.83
CA ARG A 616 -26.39 0.65 -5.93
C ARG A 616 -26.35 2.12 -5.53
N MET A 617 -25.98 2.44 -4.28
CA MET A 617 -25.62 3.82 -3.94
C MET A 617 -24.35 4.25 -4.67
N LEU A 618 -23.44 3.31 -4.90
CA LEU A 618 -22.43 3.34 -5.94
C LEU A 618 -22.73 2.22 -6.93
N ASP A 619 -22.58 2.49 -8.22
CA ASP A 619 -22.95 1.52 -9.25
C ASP A 619 -21.77 0.58 -9.54
N PRO A 620 -21.96 -0.74 -9.37
CA PRO A 620 -20.90 -1.73 -9.51
C PRO A 620 -20.40 -1.87 -10.94
N ASP A 621 -21.16 -1.46 -11.97
CA ASP A 621 -20.75 -1.63 -13.36
C ASP A 621 -19.48 -0.81 -13.67
N TRP A 622 -19.37 0.38 -13.08
CA TRP A 622 -18.21 1.27 -13.22
C TRP A 622 -17.37 1.44 -11.96
N THR A 623 -17.53 0.57 -10.96
CA THR A 623 -16.74 0.59 -9.73
C THR A 623 -15.93 -0.68 -9.56
N VAL A 624 -14.65 -0.54 -9.20
CA VAL A 624 -13.78 -1.61 -8.70
C VAL A 624 -13.49 -1.33 -7.24
N MET A 625 -13.79 -2.28 -6.36
CA MET A 625 -13.38 -2.23 -4.95
C MET A 625 -12.09 -3.02 -4.77
N GLY A 626 -11.07 -2.37 -4.22
CA GLY A 626 -9.78 -3.03 -3.92
C GLY A 626 -9.12 -2.40 -2.71
N ILE A 627 -8.80 -3.24 -1.72
CA ILE A 627 -8.13 -2.87 -0.47
C ILE A 627 -6.70 -2.44 -0.80
N TRP A 628 -6.31 -1.26 -0.30
CA TRP A 628 -4.94 -0.79 -0.35
C TRP A 628 -4.21 -1.20 0.94
N PRO A 629 -3.11 -1.97 0.87
CA PRO A 629 -2.57 -2.68 2.05
C PRO A 629 -1.73 -1.81 2.99
N ALA A 630 -1.41 -0.57 2.63
CA ALA A 630 -0.51 0.26 3.43
C ALA A 630 -1.10 0.65 4.81
N PRO A 631 -0.26 0.81 5.83
CA PRO A 631 -0.68 1.34 7.12
C PRO A 631 -1.09 2.81 7.00
N MET A 632 -2.08 3.21 7.81
CA MET A 632 -2.48 4.60 7.97
C MET A 632 -1.56 5.25 8.99
N ILE A 633 -0.72 6.20 8.58
CA ILE A 633 0.22 6.84 9.50
C ILE A 633 -0.34 8.11 10.13
N TYR A 634 -1.40 8.70 9.57
CA TYR A 634 -2.04 9.95 10.02
C TYR A 634 -1.14 11.19 9.89
N ALA A 635 -0.30 11.27 8.85
CA ALA A 635 0.62 12.38 8.63
C ALA A 635 0.10 13.45 7.64
N GLY A 636 -1.23 13.52 7.44
CA GLY A 636 -1.90 14.62 6.76
C GLY A 636 -1.31 14.97 5.36
N PRO A 637 -0.83 16.21 5.14
CA PRO A 637 -0.28 16.64 3.85
C PRO A 637 0.95 15.86 3.35
N THR A 638 1.72 15.25 4.25
CA THR A 638 2.83 14.37 3.87
C THR A 638 2.27 13.05 3.33
N GLU A 639 1.36 12.44 4.08
CA GLU A 639 0.83 11.11 3.77
C GLU A 639 -0.06 11.10 2.51
N VAL A 640 -0.86 12.16 2.29
CA VAL A 640 -1.76 12.21 1.11
C VAL A 640 -0.99 12.12 -0.21
N GLN A 641 0.26 12.59 -0.25
CA GLN A 641 1.13 12.45 -1.43
C GLN A 641 1.43 10.98 -1.71
N PHE A 642 1.70 10.19 -0.67
CA PHE A 642 1.90 8.75 -0.80
C PHE A 642 0.62 8.00 -1.15
N HIS A 643 -0.53 8.41 -0.59
CA HIS A 643 -1.85 7.88 -0.96
C HIS A 643 -2.10 8.06 -2.46
N ALA A 644 -1.73 9.21 -3.02
CA ALA A 644 -1.92 9.52 -4.42
C ALA A 644 -0.88 8.83 -5.32
N ALA A 645 0.40 8.81 -4.91
CA ALA A 645 1.47 8.12 -5.63
C ALA A 645 1.22 6.60 -5.76
N SER A 646 0.76 5.96 -4.68
CA SER A 646 0.38 4.53 -4.72
C SER A 646 -0.78 4.27 -5.68
N ARG A 647 -1.71 5.22 -5.81
CA ARG A 647 -2.85 5.08 -6.74
C ARG A 647 -2.44 5.28 -8.18
N ARG A 648 -1.50 6.21 -8.40
CA ARG A 648 -0.85 6.38 -9.70
C ARG A 648 -0.10 5.11 -10.12
N ALA A 649 0.58 4.44 -9.19
CA ALA A 649 1.27 3.17 -9.44
C ALA A 649 0.32 2.03 -9.89
N ALA A 650 -0.95 2.05 -9.47
CA ALA A 650 -1.97 1.11 -9.94
C ALA A 650 -2.75 1.60 -11.17
N GLY A 651 -2.35 2.71 -11.79
CA GLY A 651 -2.93 3.21 -13.05
C GLY A 651 -4.06 4.24 -12.90
N ALA A 652 -4.28 4.81 -11.72
CA ALA A 652 -5.21 5.93 -11.57
C ALA A 652 -4.73 7.17 -12.36
N SER A 653 -5.64 7.78 -13.11
CA SER A 653 -5.43 9.04 -13.83
C SER A 653 -5.95 10.24 -13.05
N PHE A 654 -6.88 10.02 -12.13
CA PHE A 654 -7.41 11.04 -11.24
C PHE A 654 -7.38 10.57 -9.78
N PHE A 655 -7.08 11.48 -8.87
CA PHE A 655 -7.16 11.23 -7.43
C PHE A 655 -8.18 12.17 -6.79
N VAL A 656 -9.17 11.60 -6.11
CA VAL A 656 -10.16 12.36 -5.35
C VAL A 656 -9.57 12.74 -4.00
N VAL A 657 -9.48 14.03 -3.73
CA VAL A 657 -8.97 14.56 -2.46
C VAL A 657 -9.95 15.56 -1.85
N GLY A 658 -10.26 15.35 -0.57
CA GLY A 658 -11.15 16.20 0.21
C GLY A 658 -10.40 17.15 1.16
N ARG A 659 -11.16 17.72 2.10
CA ARG A 659 -10.65 18.48 3.24
C ARG A 659 -9.99 17.54 4.25
N ASP A 660 -8.90 17.98 4.87
CA ASP A 660 -8.19 17.29 5.95
C ASP A 660 -7.83 15.83 5.61
N ALA A 661 -7.40 15.62 4.36
CA ALA A 661 -7.05 14.29 3.89
C ALA A 661 -5.85 13.76 4.69
N ALA A 662 -5.99 12.51 5.17
CA ALA A 662 -5.06 11.84 6.05
C ALA A 662 -4.78 12.52 7.41
N GLY A 663 -5.59 13.50 7.81
CA GLY A 663 -5.43 14.17 9.10
C GLY A 663 -5.95 13.39 10.29
N ILE A 664 -5.56 13.89 11.48
CA ILE A 664 -5.98 13.47 12.81
C ILE A 664 -6.04 14.71 13.72
N LYS A 665 -6.71 14.58 14.87
CA LYS A 665 -6.61 15.57 15.94
C LYS A 665 -5.35 15.36 16.75
N SER A 666 -4.76 16.45 17.22
CA SER A 666 -3.72 16.43 18.23
C SER A 666 -4.25 15.80 19.52
N SER A 667 -3.39 15.06 20.21
CA SER A 667 -3.72 14.48 21.51
C SER A 667 -3.77 15.56 22.61
N PRO A 668 -4.35 15.25 23.79
CA PRO A 668 -4.22 16.09 24.98
C PRO A 668 -2.77 16.28 25.43
N GLU A 669 -1.88 15.34 25.10
CA GLU A 669 -0.45 15.38 25.43
C GLU A 669 0.38 16.17 24.40
N ALA A 670 -0.24 16.66 23.33
CA ALA A 670 0.45 17.40 22.28
C ALA A 670 1.11 18.67 22.84
N THR A 671 2.35 18.92 22.42
CA THR A 671 3.10 20.12 22.83
C THR A 671 2.51 21.42 22.25
N TRP A 672 1.70 21.31 21.19
CA TRP A 672 1.06 22.44 20.50
C TRP A 672 -0.34 22.06 20.03
N ASN A 673 -1.30 22.99 20.14
CA ASN A 673 -2.73 22.82 19.77
C ASN A 673 -3.38 21.51 20.28
N PRO A 674 -3.38 21.25 21.61
CA PRO A 674 -4.04 20.07 22.17
C PRO A 674 -5.53 20.07 21.84
N ASP A 675 -6.06 18.88 21.51
CA ASP A 675 -7.46 18.63 21.14
C ASP A 675 -8.00 19.35 19.87
N ASP A 676 -7.14 20.01 19.09
CA ASP A 676 -7.47 20.63 17.80
C ASP A 676 -7.05 19.73 16.61
N ASP A 677 -7.49 20.08 15.39
CA ASP A 677 -7.01 19.41 14.18
C ASP A 677 -5.49 19.63 14.03
N MET A 678 -4.72 18.55 13.82
CA MET A 678 -3.25 18.59 13.76
C MET A 678 -2.76 19.34 12.51
N TYR A 679 -3.57 19.35 11.44
CA TYR A 679 -3.24 19.95 10.15
C TYR A 679 -4.31 20.94 9.73
N ASP A 680 -3.91 21.98 8.99
CA ASP A 680 -4.88 22.79 8.28
C ASP A 680 -5.59 21.94 7.22
N ALA A 681 -6.91 22.01 7.28
CA ALA A 681 -7.87 21.37 6.41
C ALA A 681 -7.61 21.45 4.90
N ASN A 682 -6.90 22.48 4.40
CA ASN A 682 -6.60 22.63 2.97
C ASN A 682 -5.16 22.25 2.60
N HIS A 683 -4.25 22.09 3.56
CA HIS A 683 -2.84 21.85 3.28
C HIS A 683 -2.60 20.56 2.50
N ALA A 684 -3.41 19.52 2.72
CA ALA A 684 -3.32 18.29 1.95
C ALA A 684 -3.53 18.54 0.45
N ARG A 685 -4.47 19.41 0.06
CA ARG A 685 -4.72 19.77 -1.34
C ARG A 685 -3.57 20.56 -1.93
N PHE A 686 -3.07 21.56 -1.19
CA PHE A 686 -1.98 22.42 -1.66
C PHE A 686 -0.65 21.67 -1.77
N ALA A 687 -0.31 20.84 -0.78
CA ALA A 687 0.88 19.99 -0.83
C ALA A 687 0.82 19.03 -2.04
N LEU A 688 -0.35 18.44 -2.29
CA LEU A 688 -0.53 17.55 -3.43
C LEU A 688 -0.41 18.27 -4.78
N GLN A 689 -0.93 19.50 -4.89
CA GLN A 689 -0.78 20.35 -6.08
C GLN A 689 0.69 20.67 -6.44
N MET A 690 1.57 20.67 -5.44
CA MET A 690 3.01 20.92 -5.61
C MET A 690 3.84 19.62 -5.63
N SER A 691 3.19 18.45 -5.56
CA SER A 691 3.88 17.17 -5.48
C SER A 691 4.29 16.69 -6.88
N PRO A 692 5.48 16.07 -7.04
CA PRO A 692 5.92 15.50 -8.32
C PRO A 692 4.95 14.49 -8.93
N VAL A 693 4.01 13.93 -8.15
CA VAL A 693 2.96 13.03 -8.63
C VAL A 693 2.02 13.68 -9.64
N LEU A 694 1.93 15.02 -9.68
CA LEU A 694 1.10 15.77 -10.63
C LEU A 694 1.92 16.51 -11.70
N GLU A 695 3.24 16.65 -11.53
CA GLU A 695 4.10 17.43 -12.45
C GLU A 695 4.14 16.86 -13.87
N ASP A 696 4.03 15.54 -14.01
CA ASP A 696 4.09 14.87 -15.31
C ASP A 696 2.75 14.84 -16.06
N ALA A 697 1.70 15.50 -15.53
CA ALA A 697 0.34 15.51 -16.04
C ALA A 697 -0.30 14.11 -16.24
N ARG A 698 0.31 13.04 -15.72
CA ARG A 698 -0.23 11.66 -15.81
C ARG A 698 -1.25 11.35 -14.71
N MET A 699 -1.33 12.20 -13.69
CA MET A 699 -2.42 12.22 -12.71
C MET A 699 -2.95 13.65 -12.51
N ALA A 700 -4.25 13.79 -12.30
CA ALA A 700 -4.91 15.05 -11.97
C ALA A 700 -5.77 14.95 -10.70
N LEU A 701 -6.10 16.09 -10.10
CA LEU A 701 -6.93 16.13 -8.90
C LEU A 701 -8.40 16.33 -9.23
N LEU A 702 -9.26 15.53 -8.61
CA LEU A 702 -10.68 15.81 -8.50
C LEU A 702 -10.95 16.38 -7.10
N SER A 703 -10.91 17.71 -7.03
CA SER A 703 -11.20 18.42 -5.78
C SER A 703 -12.65 18.91 -5.75
N PHE A 704 -13.20 18.95 -4.54
CA PHE A 704 -14.60 19.30 -4.30
C PHE A 704 -14.70 20.29 -3.17
N ASP A 705 -15.64 21.24 -3.32
CA ASP A 705 -16.01 22.17 -2.26
C ASP A 705 -16.83 21.47 -1.19
N LYS A 706 -17.04 22.17 -0.06
CA LYS A 706 -17.84 21.65 1.05
C LYS A 706 -19.30 21.48 0.62
N PHE A 707 -19.85 20.31 0.89
CA PHE A 707 -21.22 19.94 0.58
C PHE A 707 -21.98 19.60 1.89
N TYR A 708 -23.29 19.70 1.83
CA TYR A 708 -24.22 19.53 2.95
C TYR A 708 -25.40 18.68 2.52
N TYR A 709 -26.04 18.01 3.46
CA TYR A 709 -27.26 17.25 3.20
C TYR A 709 -28.46 18.21 3.23
N ASP A 710 -29.21 18.26 2.14
CA ASP A 710 -30.43 19.06 1.99
C ASP A 710 -31.63 18.26 2.53
N LYS A 711 -32.25 18.77 3.60
CA LYS A 711 -33.38 18.13 4.28
C LYS A 711 -34.65 18.05 3.44
N THR A 712 -34.75 18.85 2.38
CA THR A 712 -35.99 19.01 1.61
C THR A 712 -36.13 17.95 0.52
N ASP A 713 -35.02 17.49 -0.05
CA ASP A 713 -35.00 16.52 -1.14
C ASP A 713 -34.05 15.34 -0.94
N HIS A 714 -33.44 15.26 0.24
CA HIS A 714 -32.63 14.13 0.69
C HIS A 714 -31.35 13.90 -0.14
N GLN A 715 -30.76 14.99 -0.65
CA GLN A 715 -29.54 14.94 -1.48
C GLN A 715 -28.39 15.76 -0.89
N MET A 716 -27.15 15.39 -1.25
CA MET A 716 -25.98 16.20 -0.94
C MET A 716 -25.84 17.32 -1.97
N LYS A 717 -25.64 18.57 -1.52
CA LYS A 717 -25.50 19.75 -2.38
C LYS A 717 -24.54 20.78 -1.79
N ALA A 718 -24.15 21.77 -2.59
CA ALA A 718 -23.56 22.99 -2.06
C ALA A 718 -24.56 23.73 -1.14
N LEU A 719 -24.05 24.45 -0.15
CA LEU A 719 -24.88 25.27 0.73
C LEU A 719 -25.53 26.39 -0.07
N ASP A 720 -26.84 26.55 0.08
CA ASP A 720 -27.58 27.72 -0.42
C ASP A 720 -27.80 28.71 0.73
N PRO A 721 -27.12 29.87 0.74
CA PRO A 721 -27.19 30.84 1.84
C PRO A 721 -28.59 31.42 2.06
N SER A 722 -29.51 31.29 1.09
CA SER A 722 -30.89 31.78 1.22
C SER A 722 -31.77 30.88 2.08
N ARG A 723 -31.35 29.64 2.32
CA ARG A 723 -32.10 28.61 3.05
C ARG A 723 -31.17 27.71 3.88
N GLU A 724 -30.21 28.31 4.57
CA GLU A 724 -29.18 27.57 5.35
C GLU A 724 -29.79 26.58 6.34
N ASP A 725 -30.94 26.92 6.93
CA ASP A 725 -31.66 26.06 7.87
C ASP A 725 -32.13 24.74 7.25
N ASP A 726 -32.22 24.62 5.92
CA ASP A 726 -32.58 23.39 5.22
C ASP A 726 -31.40 22.42 5.10
N PHE A 727 -30.17 22.85 5.42
CA PHE A 727 -28.97 22.05 5.29
C PHE A 727 -28.45 21.55 6.63
N ILE A 728 -27.97 20.31 6.65
CA ILE A 728 -27.34 19.71 7.82
C ILE A 728 -25.99 19.09 7.45
N SER A 729 -25.07 19.14 8.41
CA SER A 729 -23.79 18.41 8.36
C SER A 729 -23.79 17.35 9.46
N ILE A 730 -23.38 16.14 9.10
CA ILE A 730 -23.27 15.01 10.02
C ILE A 730 -21.78 14.70 10.15
N SER A 731 -21.18 15.10 11.27
CA SER A 731 -19.79 14.77 11.58
C SER A 731 -19.63 13.28 11.89
N GLY A 732 -18.41 12.76 11.75
CA GLY A 732 -18.09 11.39 12.14
C GLY A 732 -18.51 11.10 13.59
N SER A 733 -18.15 11.97 14.54
CA SER A 733 -18.54 11.80 15.95
C SER A 733 -20.06 11.77 16.17
N LYS A 734 -20.84 12.57 15.41
CA LYS A 734 -22.31 12.53 15.47
C LYS A 734 -22.84 11.21 14.90
N MET A 735 -22.28 10.74 13.80
CA MET A 735 -22.62 9.46 13.18
C MET A 735 -22.35 8.27 14.13
N ARG A 736 -21.18 8.24 14.80
CA ARG A 736 -20.83 7.20 15.79
C ARG A 736 -21.86 7.14 16.93
N LYS A 737 -22.23 8.30 17.49
CA LYS A 737 -23.24 8.40 18.56
C LYS A 737 -24.61 7.91 18.12
N LEU A 738 -25.05 8.25 16.91
CA LEU A 738 -26.31 7.77 16.33
C LEU A 738 -26.29 6.25 16.11
N ALA A 739 -25.18 5.71 15.60
CA ALA A 739 -25.04 4.29 15.37
C ALA A 739 -25.08 3.49 16.67
N ALA A 740 -24.38 3.95 17.71
CA ALA A 740 -24.41 3.35 19.06
C ALA A 740 -25.82 3.37 19.70
N GLN A 741 -26.64 4.38 19.37
CA GLN A 741 -28.04 4.46 19.81
C GLN A 741 -29.01 3.63 18.95
N GLY A 742 -28.52 2.96 17.90
CA GLY A 742 -29.37 2.22 16.96
C GLY A 742 -30.34 3.13 16.21
N ALA A 743 -29.91 4.35 15.86
CA ALA A 743 -30.77 5.34 15.24
C ALA A 743 -31.46 4.79 13.98
N THR A 744 -32.74 5.08 13.84
CA THR A 744 -33.55 4.63 12.68
C THR A 744 -33.70 5.76 11.66
N PRO A 745 -34.11 5.50 10.40
CA PRO A 745 -34.32 6.56 9.43
C PRO A 745 -35.32 7.63 9.92
N CYS A 746 -34.97 8.92 9.77
CA CYS A 746 -35.82 10.04 10.15
C CYS A 746 -37.13 10.05 9.34
N ARG A 747 -38.22 10.54 9.95
CA ARG A 747 -39.46 10.90 9.23
C ARG A 747 -39.40 12.37 8.82
N ASP A 748 -40.12 12.72 7.76
CA ASP A 748 -40.23 14.12 7.33
C ASP A 748 -41.16 14.93 8.24
N PRO A 749 -40.82 16.20 8.54
CA PRO A 749 -39.56 16.89 8.18
C PRO A 749 -38.38 16.44 9.05
N ILE A 750 -37.18 16.38 8.47
CA ILE A 750 -35.96 15.97 9.19
C ILE A 750 -35.64 16.95 10.33
N PRO A 751 -35.45 16.48 11.57
CA PRO A 751 -35.14 17.34 12.71
C PRO A 751 -33.70 17.86 12.63
N SER A 752 -33.49 19.12 13.05
CA SER A 752 -32.13 19.71 13.10
C SER A 752 -31.25 19.05 14.17
N ASP A 753 -31.84 18.61 15.29
CA ASP A 753 -31.14 17.82 16.32
C ASP A 753 -31.38 16.31 16.14
N LEU A 754 -30.55 15.71 15.29
CA LEU A 754 -30.58 14.28 14.99
C LEU A 754 -30.33 13.38 16.21
N LEU A 755 -29.51 13.84 17.17
CA LEU A 755 -29.17 13.05 18.36
C LEU A 755 -30.36 13.00 19.33
N ALA A 756 -31.03 14.14 19.55
CA ALA A 756 -32.24 14.16 20.37
C ALA A 756 -33.38 13.34 19.74
N ALA A 757 -33.46 13.33 18.40
CA ALA A 757 -34.47 12.55 17.67
C ALA A 757 -34.10 11.06 17.52
N ASN A 758 -32.86 10.66 17.84
CA ASN A 758 -32.28 9.34 17.58
C ASN A 758 -32.60 8.80 16.17
N CYS A 759 -32.35 9.64 15.15
CA CYS A 759 -32.62 9.27 13.77
C CYS A 759 -31.50 9.67 12.82
N VAL A 760 -31.36 8.91 11.73
CA VAL A 760 -30.43 9.20 10.63
C VAL A 760 -31.19 9.68 9.40
N PRO A 761 -30.77 10.76 8.71
CA PRO A 761 -31.46 11.23 7.51
C PRO A 761 -31.59 10.15 6.44
N GLN A 762 -32.73 10.14 5.76
CA GLN A 762 -33.01 9.16 4.71
C GLN A 762 -31.97 9.27 3.58
N GLY A 763 -31.47 8.15 3.07
CA GLY A 763 -30.45 8.20 2.01
C GLY A 763 -29.06 8.69 2.45
N PHE A 764 -28.84 9.04 3.73
CA PHE A 764 -27.50 9.33 4.25
C PHE A 764 -26.56 8.12 4.15
N MET A 765 -27.08 6.92 4.33
CA MET A 765 -26.38 5.66 4.09
C MET A 765 -27.40 4.63 3.62
N VAL A 766 -26.96 3.64 2.84
CA VAL A 766 -27.84 2.52 2.47
C VAL A 766 -28.29 1.76 3.72
N PRO A 767 -29.56 1.33 3.81
CA PRO A 767 -30.11 0.64 4.98
C PRO A 767 -29.26 -0.52 5.52
N SER A 768 -28.78 -1.44 4.66
CA SER A 768 -27.96 -2.57 5.13
C SER A 768 -26.58 -2.10 5.62
N GLY A 769 -25.98 -1.13 4.93
CA GLY A 769 -24.74 -0.48 5.34
C GLY A 769 -24.86 0.23 6.70
N TRP A 770 -25.97 0.91 6.95
CA TRP A 770 -26.25 1.53 8.25
C TRP A 770 -26.44 0.49 9.34
N ALA A 771 -27.15 -0.60 9.05
CA ALA A 771 -27.32 -1.71 9.99
C ALA A 771 -25.98 -2.34 10.39
N ILE A 772 -25.04 -2.52 9.45
CA ILE A 772 -23.69 -3.02 9.74
C ILE A 772 -22.93 -2.07 10.69
N VAL A 773 -23.03 -0.76 10.45
CA VAL A 773 -22.37 0.25 11.30
C VAL A 773 -23.02 0.30 12.69
N CYS A 774 -24.35 0.22 12.79
CA CYS A 774 -25.06 0.09 14.06
C CYS A 774 -24.66 -1.18 14.80
N ASP A 775 -24.64 -2.33 14.14
CA ASP A 775 -24.24 -3.61 14.73
C ASP A 775 -22.84 -3.52 15.35
N TYR A 776 -21.88 -2.95 14.64
CA TYR A 776 -20.55 -2.69 15.20
C TYR A 776 -20.62 -1.77 16.43
N TYR A 777 -21.20 -0.57 16.34
CA TYR A 777 -21.16 0.38 17.46
C TYR A 777 -22.01 -0.03 18.67
N GLN A 778 -23.05 -0.84 18.47
CA GLN A 778 -23.88 -1.36 19.56
C GLN A 778 -23.23 -2.54 20.28
N ASN A 779 -22.36 -3.28 19.58
CA ASN A 779 -21.81 -4.54 20.08
C ASN A 779 -20.29 -4.56 20.17
N ILE A 780 -19.57 -3.47 19.89
CA ILE A 780 -18.09 -3.43 19.97
C ILE A 780 -17.55 -3.78 21.37
N GLU A 781 -18.30 -3.44 22.42
CA GLU A 781 -17.99 -3.80 23.81
C GLU A 781 -18.59 -5.16 24.21
N SER A 782 -19.40 -5.77 23.34
CA SER A 782 -20.00 -7.09 23.59
C SER A 782 -18.97 -8.19 23.34
N PRO A 783 -18.72 -9.06 24.33
CA PRO A 783 -17.78 -10.16 24.18
C PRO A 783 -18.29 -11.27 23.23
N ASP A 784 -19.59 -11.30 22.94
CA ASP A 784 -20.22 -12.19 21.96
C ASP A 784 -20.11 -11.69 20.51
N TRP A 785 -19.70 -10.43 20.30
CA TRP A 785 -19.60 -9.86 18.98
C TRP A 785 -18.27 -10.24 18.33
N ILE A 786 -18.37 -11.06 17.28
CA ILE A 786 -17.22 -11.54 16.53
C ILE A 786 -17.05 -10.66 15.30
N PRO A 787 -15.89 -10.01 15.11
CA PRO A 787 -15.58 -9.32 13.86
C PRO A 787 -15.78 -10.22 12.64
N TRP A 788 -16.37 -9.69 11.58
CA TRP A 788 -16.72 -10.39 10.35
C TRP A 788 -15.52 -10.97 9.60
N SER A 789 -14.30 -10.45 9.82
CA SER A 789 -13.05 -11.03 9.29
C SER A 789 -12.51 -12.22 10.06
N LYS A 790 -13.04 -12.53 11.25
CA LYS A 790 -12.71 -13.78 11.91
C LYS A 790 -13.51 -14.89 11.23
N ALA A 791 -12.88 -15.56 10.27
CA ALA A 791 -13.47 -16.73 9.64
C ALA A 791 -13.76 -17.78 10.72
N VAL A 792 -15.04 -18.03 11.01
CA VAL A 792 -15.48 -19.22 11.74
C VAL A 792 -15.35 -20.39 10.76
N VAL A 793 -14.12 -20.83 10.52
CA VAL A 793 -13.83 -22.01 9.72
C VAL A 793 -14.21 -23.22 10.57
N GLN A 794 -15.18 -24.00 10.09
CA GLN A 794 -15.48 -25.29 10.71
C GLN A 794 -14.19 -26.12 10.74
N PRO A 795 -13.72 -26.57 11.91
CA PRO A 795 -12.49 -27.33 12.00
C PRO A 795 -12.71 -28.69 11.33
N LEU A 796 -11.61 -29.32 10.92
CA LEU A 796 -11.65 -30.75 10.63
C LEU A 796 -11.96 -31.46 11.96
N VAL A 797 -13.06 -32.21 12.00
CA VAL A 797 -13.48 -33.00 13.15
C VAL A 797 -13.10 -34.46 12.88
N ASP A 798 -12.57 -35.16 13.88
CA ASP A 798 -12.11 -36.54 13.73
C ASP A 798 -13.28 -37.51 13.42
N GLU A 799 -13.04 -38.51 12.58
CA GLU A 799 -14.06 -39.46 12.13
C GLU A 799 -14.63 -40.33 13.26
N ASN A 800 -13.87 -40.50 14.36
CA ASN A 800 -14.31 -41.23 15.55
C ASN A 800 -15.01 -40.33 16.56
N THR A 801 -15.58 -39.20 16.11
CA THR A 801 -16.31 -38.27 16.96
C THR A 801 -17.66 -37.91 16.36
N VAL A 802 -18.55 -37.38 17.20
CA VAL A 802 -19.85 -36.84 16.78
C VAL A 802 -19.93 -35.40 17.24
N ALA A 803 -20.00 -34.47 16.27
CA ALA A 803 -20.19 -33.06 16.52
C ALA A 803 -21.69 -32.66 16.51
N HIS A 804 -22.07 -31.81 17.46
CA HIS A 804 -23.38 -31.18 17.56
C HIS A 804 -23.22 -29.66 17.70
N GLY A 805 -24.23 -28.89 17.29
CA GLY A 805 -24.23 -27.42 17.40
C GLY A 805 -23.45 -26.71 16.29
N THR A 806 -23.13 -25.44 16.49
CA THR A 806 -22.41 -24.61 15.51
C THR A 806 -21.05 -24.21 16.04
N TYR A 807 -19.95 -24.64 15.41
CA TYR A 807 -18.59 -24.27 15.83
C TYR A 807 -18.44 -22.76 16.08
N GLY A 808 -17.77 -22.40 17.18
CA GLY A 808 -17.66 -21.02 17.66
C GLY A 808 -18.85 -20.53 18.50
N LYS A 809 -19.88 -21.34 18.71
CA LYS A 809 -20.99 -21.00 19.61
C LYS A 809 -21.02 -21.91 20.82
N THR A 810 -21.65 -21.44 21.90
CA THR A 810 -21.77 -22.16 23.17
C THR A 810 -22.55 -23.47 23.08
N ASP A 811 -23.30 -23.70 21.99
CA ASP A 811 -24.02 -24.95 21.72
C ASP A 811 -23.17 -26.03 21.04
N PHE A 812 -21.94 -25.70 20.63
CA PHE A 812 -21.05 -26.64 19.96
C PHE A 812 -20.43 -27.64 20.95
N ALA A 813 -20.55 -28.92 20.62
CA ALA A 813 -20.00 -30.02 21.41
C ALA A 813 -19.50 -31.14 20.50
N VAL A 814 -18.36 -31.73 20.85
CA VAL A 814 -17.80 -32.91 20.19
C VAL A 814 -17.66 -34.04 21.19
N PHE A 815 -18.26 -35.18 20.84
CA PHE A 815 -18.27 -36.39 21.65
C PHE A 815 -17.40 -37.46 21.00
N LEU A 816 -16.41 -37.98 21.73
CA LEU A 816 -15.59 -39.08 21.24
C LEU A 816 -16.39 -40.39 21.23
N THR A 817 -16.09 -41.24 20.25
CA THR A 817 -16.70 -42.56 20.09
C THR A 817 -15.62 -43.63 19.92
N ARG A 818 -15.85 -44.81 20.53
CA ARG A 818 -15.02 -46.00 20.37
C ARG A 818 -15.90 -47.12 19.82
N GLY A 819 -15.94 -47.22 18.49
CA GLY A 819 -16.90 -48.08 17.79
C GLY A 819 -18.31 -47.50 17.89
N SER A 820 -19.25 -48.21 18.53
CA SER A 820 -20.64 -47.77 18.71
C SER A 820 -20.93 -47.10 20.05
N LYS A 821 -19.94 -46.99 20.94
CA LYS A 821 -20.09 -46.42 22.28
C LYS A 821 -19.40 -45.08 22.38
N GLN A 822 -20.01 -44.17 23.13
CA GLN A 822 -19.40 -42.90 23.50
C GLN A 822 -18.24 -43.16 24.49
N ALA A 823 -17.16 -42.39 24.37
CA ALA A 823 -15.98 -42.50 25.21
C ALA A 823 -15.61 -41.13 25.77
N SER A 824 -15.14 -41.10 27.01
CA SER A 824 -14.55 -39.92 27.64
C SER A 824 -13.15 -39.66 27.07
N PRO A 825 -12.85 -38.46 26.52
CA PRO A 825 -11.48 -38.09 26.16
C PRO A 825 -10.55 -38.08 27.37
N TRP A 826 -11.04 -37.77 28.58
CA TRP A 826 -10.21 -37.76 29.77
C TRP A 826 -9.97 -39.16 30.38
N HIS A 827 -11.01 -39.94 30.66
CA HIS A 827 -10.88 -41.20 31.40
C HIS A 827 -10.71 -42.48 30.54
N ASP A 828 -11.38 -42.57 29.39
CA ASP A 828 -11.51 -43.85 28.65
C ASP A 828 -10.38 -44.10 27.64
N ILE A 829 -9.60 -43.07 27.31
CA ILE A 829 -8.46 -43.17 26.40
C ILE A 829 -7.20 -43.48 27.23
N PRO A 830 -6.47 -44.58 26.93
CA PRO A 830 -5.24 -44.90 27.63
C PRO A 830 -4.19 -43.80 27.47
N LEU A 831 -3.52 -43.42 28.55
CA LEU A 831 -2.40 -42.46 28.47
C LEU A 831 -1.22 -43.01 27.66
N VAL A 832 -0.78 -44.23 27.97
CA VAL A 832 0.39 -44.87 27.35
C VAL A 832 -0.02 -45.73 26.16
N VAL A 833 0.71 -45.64 25.05
CA VAL A 833 0.49 -46.49 23.87
C VAL A 833 1.11 -47.88 24.09
N PRO A 834 0.35 -48.99 23.97
CA PRO A 834 0.89 -50.33 24.16
C PRO A 834 1.91 -50.70 23.06
N THR A 835 3.15 -51.00 23.45
CA THR A 835 4.21 -51.40 22.52
C THR A 835 3.98 -52.81 21.98
N THR A 836 3.34 -52.93 20.81
CA THR A 836 3.18 -54.19 20.09
C THR A 836 4.28 -54.40 19.04
N THR A 837 5.56 -54.51 19.42
CA THR A 837 6.56 -55.34 18.70
C THR A 837 7.96 -55.28 19.33
N SER A 838 8.61 -56.44 19.37
CA SER A 838 10.02 -56.63 19.71
C SER A 838 10.95 -56.18 18.58
N ALA A 839 11.05 -54.87 18.34
CA ALA A 839 12.06 -54.30 17.44
C ALA A 839 12.71 -53.09 18.13
N ALA A 840 13.95 -53.28 18.57
CA ALA A 840 14.78 -52.21 19.09
C ALA A 840 15.01 -51.14 18.01
N VAL A 841 14.55 -49.91 18.24
CA VAL A 841 15.33 -48.64 18.35
C VAL A 841 14.31 -47.50 18.49
N SER A 842 13.72 -47.35 19.67
CA SER A 842 13.20 -46.07 20.17
C SER A 842 13.07 -46.22 21.68
N SER A 843 13.93 -45.51 22.42
CA SER A 843 13.99 -45.52 23.88
C SER A 843 13.01 -44.52 24.51
N THR A 844 12.03 -44.02 23.75
CA THR A 844 11.10 -42.97 24.16
C THR A 844 9.69 -43.51 24.35
N ALA A 845 9.16 -43.35 25.57
CA ALA A 845 7.75 -43.64 25.85
C ALA A 845 6.84 -42.77 24.97
N GLN A 846 5.79 -43.38 24.42
CA GLN A 846 4.80 -42.75 23.56
C GLN A 846 3.46 -42.63 24.31
N PHE A 847 2.80 -41.51 24.13
CA PHE A 847 1.57 -41.14 24.82
C PHE A 847 0.47 -40.82 23.83
N ASN A 848 -0.78 -41.03 24.21
CA ASN A 848 -1.91 -40.48 23.47
C ASN A 848 -2.16 -39.04 23.92
N MET A 849 -2.42 -38.16 22.97
CA MET A 849 -2.94 -36.80 23.17
C MET A 849 -4.34 -36.73 22.57
N ILE A 850 -5.25 -36.02 23.23
CA ILE A 850 -6.52 -35.60 22.64
C ILE A 850 -6.37 -34.17 22.14
N THR A 851 -6.67 -33.91 20.87
CA THR A 851 -6.65 -32.54 20.33
C THR A 851 -7.97 -31.82 20.63
N GLU A 852 -7.90 -30.70 21.34
CA GLU A 852 -9.06 -29.86 21.63
C GLU A 852 -9.14 -28.67 20.67
N ILE A 853 -8.01 -28.00 20.44
CA ILE A 853 -7.90 -26.81 19.60
C ILE A 853 -6.91 -27.10 18.47
N PRO A 854 -7.41 -27.32 17.24
CA PRO A 854 -6.56 -27.44 16.07
C PRO A 854 -5.70 -26.21 15.84
N LYS A 855 -4.48 -26.42 15.36
CA LYS A 855 -3.56 -25.36 14.92
C LYS A 855 -4.26 -24.39 13.98
N HIS A 856 -4.00 -23.10 14.17
CA HIS A 856 -4.58 -21.96 13.43
C HIS A 856 -6.08 -21.72 13.66
N THR A 857 -6.68 -22.28 14.70
CA THR A 857 -8.06 -21.96 15.11
C THR A 857 -8.09 -21.16 16.40
N SER A 858 -8.98 -20.17 16.51
CA SER A 858 -9.04 -19.26 17.66
C SER A 858 -10.07 -19.65 18.72
N ALA A 859 -11.05 -20.50 18.38
CA ALA A 859 -12.09 -20.91 19.32
C ALA A 859 -11.46 -21.69 20.47
N LYS A 860 -11.64 -21.22 21.70
CA LYS A 860 -11.17 -21.96 22.87
C LYS A 860 -12.11 -23.13 23.10
N MET A 861 -11.62 -24.33 22.81
CA MET A 861 -12.33 -25.58 22.98
C MET A 861 -11.70 -26.33 24.14
N GLU A 862 -12.52 -26.96 24.97
CA GLU A 862 -12.05 -27.58 26.21
C GLU A 862 -12.94 -28.76 26.60
N VAL A 863 -12.33 -29.77 27.22
CA VAL A 863 -13.01 -30.91 27.78
C VAL A 863 -13.78 -30.49 29.04
N MET A 864 -15.10 -30.68 29.00
CA MET A 864 -15.97 -30.32 30.11
C MET A 864 -15.92 -31.39 31.21
N LYS A 865 -15.21 -31.11 32.31
CA LYS A 865 -15.03 -32.03 33.46
C LYS A 865 -16.35 -32.45 34.13
N ASP A 866 -17.34 -31.57 34.14
CA ASP A 866 -18.61 -31.71 34.86
C ASP A 866 -19.72 -32.40 34.04
N LYS A 867 -19.50 -32.61 32.73
CA LYS A 867 -20.48 -33.23 31.83
C LYS A 867 -20.21 -34.71 31.61
N TRP A 868 -21.30 -35.47 31.49
CA TRP A 868 -21.23 -36.91 31.20
C TRP A 868 -20.39 -37.18 29.95
N SER A 869 -19.41 -38.10 30.07
CA SER A 869 -18.47 -38.48 29.02
C SER A 869 -17.53 -37.36 28.54
N ASN A 870 -17.41 -36.27 29.31
CA ASN A 870 -16.41 -35.22 29.13
C ASN A 870 -16.26 -34.72 27.68
N PRO A 871 -17.34 -34.23 27.02
CA PRO A 871 -17.23 -33.71 25.66
C PRO A 871 -16.30 -32.52 25.56
N ILE A 872 -15.69 -32.34 24.38
CA ILE A 872 -14.98 -31.13 24.02
C ILE A 872 -16.01 -30.08 23.61
N MET A 873 -16.08 -28.95 24.30
CA MET A 873 -17.06 -27.89 24.05
C MET A 873 -16.39 -26.53 23.95
N GLN A 874 -17.11 -25.58 23.34
CA GLN A 874 -16.69 -24.18 23.30
C GLN A 874 -16.66 -23.62 24.74
N ASP A 875 -15.48 -23.24 25.20
CA ASP A 875 -15.29 -22.59 26.51
C ASP A 875 -16.02 -21.24 26.54
N THR A 876 -16.39 -20.80 27.73
CA THR A 876 -17.13 -19.56 27.96
C THR A 876 -16.44 -18.66 28.97
N ASN A 877 -16.49 -17.34 28.72
CA ASN A 877 -16.10 -16.35 29.72
C ASN A 877 -17.07 -16.35 30.91
N LYS A 878 -16.72 -15.61 31.98
CA LYS A 878 -17.55 -15.51 33.22
C LYS A 878 -18.98 -14.98 32.96
N ASP A 879 -19.20 -14.29 31.84
CA ASP A 879 -20.50 -13.77 31.40
C ASP A 879 -21.29 -14.75 30.51
N GLY A 880 -20.73 -15.92 30.19
CA GLY A 880 -21.34 -16.95 29.34
C GLY A 880 -21.06 -16.80 27.85
N SER A 881 -20.30 -15.79 27.41
CA SER A 881 -19.93 -15.61 26.00
C SER A 881 -18.88 -16.65 25.54
N PRO A 882 -18.90 -17.10 24.26
CA PRO A 882 -17.86 -17.98 23.72
C PRO A 882 -16.47 -17.36 23.86
N ARG A 883 -15.51 -18.13 24.36
CA ARG A 883 -14.14 -17.69 24.56
C ARG A 883 -13.26 -17.96 23.33
N TYR A 884 -12.44 -16.99 22.97
CA TYR A 884 -11.51 -17.07 21.84
C TYR A 884 -10.12 -16.57 22.24
N TYR A 885 -9.08 -17.11 21.62
CA TYR A 885 -7.76 -16.47 21.64
C TYR A 885 -7.78 -15.21 20.78
N THR A 886 -7.56 -14.06 21.41
CA THR A 886 -7.66 -12.72 20.79
C THR A 886 -6.29 -12.14 20.43
N TYR A 887 -5.21 -12.60 21.06
CA TYR A 887 -3.82 -12.14 20.82
C TYR A 887 -3.27 -12.64 19.47
N GLY A 888 -3.66 -13.85 19.09
CA GLY A 888 -3.26 -14.53 17.88
C GLY A 888 -3.73 -15.97 17.91
N VAL A 889 -3.96 -16.58 16.74
CA VAL A 889 -4.30 -17.99 16.68
C VAL A 889 -3.10 -18.83 17.17
N PRO A 890 -3.33 -19.88 17.99
CA PRO A 890 -2.32 -20.88 18.29
C PRO A 890 -1.69 -21.41 17.00
N PHE A 891 -0.36 -21.47 16.99
CA PHE A 891 0.42 -22.02 15.88
C PHE A 891 0.90 -23.46 16.14
N PHE A 892 0.34 -24.04 17.17
CA PHE A 892 0.51 -25.41 17.61
C PHE A 892 -0.89 -26.01 17.74
N ASN A 893 -0.98 -27.33 17.76
CA ASN A 893 -2.20 -28.00 18.20
C ASN A 893 -2.20 -28.02 19.73
N TYR A 894 -3.36 -27.81 20.33
CA TYR A 894 -3.51 -27.81 21.79
C TYR A 894 -4.54 -28.84 22.21
N GLY A 895 -4.31 -29.44 23.37
CA GLY A 895 -5.25 -30.32 24.00
C GLY A 895 -4.69 -30.91 25.29
N LEU A 896 -5.04 -32.16 25.60
CA LEU A 896 -4.70 -32.78 26.88
C LEU A 896 -4.08 -34.17 26.74
N LEU A 897 -3.35 -34.58 27.79
CA LEU A 897 -2.95 -35.97 28.02
C LEU A 897 -4.02 -36.69 28.85
N PRO A 898 -4.64 -37.78 28.35
CA PRO A 898 -5.73 -38.46 29.04
C PRO A 898 -5.23 -39.17 30.29
N GLN A 899 -6.12 -39.46 31.25
CA GLN A 899 -5.81 -40.12 32.52
C GLN A 899 -4.75 -39.41 33.38
N THR A 900 -4.56 -38.12 33.17
CA THR A 900 -3.73 -37.26 34.03
C THR A 900 -4.59 -36.26 34.78
N TRP A 901 -4.11 -35.74 35.90
CA TRP A 901 -4.78 -34.69 36.66
C TRP A 901 -3.78 -33.87 37.47
N GLU A 902 -3.82 -32.55 37.34
CA GLU A 902 -3.02 -31.62 38.13
C GLU A 902 -3.69 -31.33 39.49
N ASP A 903 -3.22 -32.00 40.55
CA ASP A 903 -3.81 -31.91 41.89
C ASP A 903 -3.56 -30.52 42.53
N PRO A 904 -4.62 -29.76 42.90
CA PRO A 904 -4.49 -28.48 43.60
C PRO A 904 -3.80 -28.56 44.96
N HIS A 905 -3.71 -29.76 45.56
CA HIS A 905 -3.00 -29.97 46.83
C HIS A 905 -1.51 -30.25 46.63
N MET A 906 -1.06 -30.52 45.41
CA MET A 906 0.35 -30.71 45.09
C MET A 906 1.00 -29.35 44.84
N ILE A 907 1.67 -28.84 45.87
CA ILE A 907 2.31 -27.52 45.81
C ILE A 907 3.66 -27.61 45.08
N SER A 908 3.85 -26.78 44.06
CA SER A 908 5.10 -26.63 43.31
C SER A 908 6.22 -26.02 44.17
N ASP A 909 7.46 -26.06 43.68
CA ASP A 909 8.62 -25.47 44.38
C ASP A 909 8.47 -23.94 44.59
N GLU A 910 7.57 -23.31 43.84
CA GLU A 910 7.29 -21.87 43.88
C GLU A 910 6.09 -21.51 44.77
N GLY A 911 5.42 -22.52 45.33
CA GLY A 911 4.38 -22.36 46.36
C GLY A 911 2.94 -22.35 45.85
N PHE A 912 2.68 -22.74 44.60
CA PHE A 912 1.36 -22.77 43.98
C PHE A 912 0.87 -24.21 43.77
N GLY A 913 -0.44 -24.46 43.87
CA GLY A 913 -1.05 -25.79 43.63
C GLY A 913 -1.50 -25.95 42.18
N GLY A 914 -1.69 -27.18 41.70
CA GLY A 914 -2.18 -27.45 40.34
C GLY A 914 -3.55 -26.84 40.01
N ASP A 915 -3.85 -26.67 38.73
CA ASP A 915 -5.05 -26.00 38.20
C ASP A 915 -6.34 -26.84 38.21
N ASN A 916 -6.29 -28.07 38.74
CA ASN A 916 -7.42 -29.02 38.78
C ASN A 916 -7.87 -29.52 37.40
N ASP A 917 -7.03 -29.42 36.38
CA ASP A 917 -7.33 -29.88 35.01
C ASP A 917 -6.49 -31.10 34.58
N PRO A 918 -6.87 -31.77 33.49
CA PRO A 918 -5.99 -32.73 32.82
C PRO A 918 -4.71 -32.02 32.35
N LEU A 919 -3.59 -32.72 32.35
CA LEU A 919 -2.30 -32.16 31.97
C LEU A 919 -2.32 -31.67 30.52
N ASP A 920 -2.08 -30.37 30.34
CA ASP A 920 -2.15 -29.71 29.04
C ASP A 920 -0.97 -30.10 28.15
N VAL A 921 -1.23 -30.21 26.85
CA VAL A 921 -0.21 -30.56 25.86
C VAL A 921 -0.31 -29.71 24.60
N ILE A 922 0.86 -29.23 24.20
CA ILE A 922 1.15 -28.45 23.01
C ILE A 922 1.87 -29.36 22.03
N GLU A 923 1.21 -29.69 20.92
CA GLU A 923 1.81 -30.48 19.84
C GLU A 923 2.31 -29.55 18.72
N VAL A 924 3.63 -29.61 18.46
CA VAL A 924 4.36 -28.66 17.63
C VAL A 924 4.58 -29.12 16.18
N GLY A 925 3.73 -30.04 15.72
CA GLY A 925 3.79 -30.61 14.38
C GLY A 925 3.54 -29.58 13.26
N GLU A 926 3.97 -29.92 12.04
CA GLU A 926 3.88 -28.98 10.91
C GLU A 926 2.43 -28.68 10.52
N SER A 927 1.54 -29.65 10.67
CA SER A 927 0.15 -29.59 10.17
C SER A 927 -0.89 -29.54 11.29
N PRO A 928 -2.08 -28.93 11.06
CA PRO A 928 -3.20 -29.04 11.97
C PRO A 928 -3.68 -30.48 12.17
N LEU A 929 -4.04 -30.83 13.40
CA LEU A 929 -4.72 -32.06 13.77
C LEU A 929 -6.24 -31.87 13.76
N ALA A 930 -7.00 -32.95 13.62
CA ALA A 930 -8.46 -32.89 13.70
C ALA A 930 -8.91 -32.71 15.15
N LEU A 931 -9.95 -31.91 15.37
CA LEU A 931 -10.57 -31.71 16.68
C LEU A 931 -11.16 -33.03 17.18
N GLY A 932 -10.82 -33.40 18.41
CA GLY A 932 -11.18 -34.66 19.05
C GLY A 932 -10.33 -35.87 18.63
N SER A 933 -9.30 -35.67 17.81
CA SER A 933 -8.41 -36.76 17.38
C SER A 933 -7.58 -37.31 18.54
N VAL A 934 -7.37 -38.63 18.53
CA VAL A 934 -6.43 -39.32 19.42
C VAL A 934 -5.12 -39.48 18.67
N THR A 935 -4.11 -38.71 19.06
CA THR A 935 -2.82 -38.67 18.36
C THR A 935 -1.71 -39.24 19.22
N GLU A 936 -0.92 -40.15 18.66
CA GLU A 936 0.28 -40.66 19.30
C GLU A 936 1.39 -39.61 19.24
N VAL A 937 1.88 -39.21 20.42
CA VAL A 937 2.90 -38.18 20.60
C VAL A 937 4.05 -38.66 21.46
N LYS A 938 5.22 -38.04 21.27
CA LYS A 938 6.35 -38.13 22.18
C LYS A 938 6.53 -36.80 22.91
N VAL A 939 6.80 -36.88 24.21
CA VAL A 939 7.12 -35.71 25.04
C VAL A 939 8.53 -35.23 24.73
N LEU A 940 8.71 -33.92 24.61
CA LEU A 940 9.99 -33.25 24.34
C LEU A 940 10.47 -32.39 25.51
N GLY A 941 9.54 -31.78 26.25
CA GLY A 941 9.81 -30.87 27.36
C GLY A 941 8.52 -30.39 28.02
N SER A 942 8.61 -29.53 29.03
CA SER A 942 7.45 -28.88 29.65
C SER A 942 7.74 -27.41 29.96
N LEU A 943 6.68 -26.60 29.99
CA LEU A 943 6.68 -25.24 30.51
C LEU A 943 5.66 -25.17 31.64
N GLU A 944 6.03 -24.53 32.73
CA GLU A 944 5.13 -24.34 33.87
C GLU A 944 4.76 -22.86 33.96
N LEU A 945 3.46 -22.60 33.88
CA LEU A 945 2.85 -21.29 33.88
C LEU A 945 2.19 -21.07 35.24
N ILE A 946 2.35 -19.87 35.81
CA ILE A 946 1.62 -19.46 37.01
C ILE A 946 0.42 -18.62 36.57
N ASP A 947 -0.78 -19.18 36.67
CA ASP A 947 -2.04 -18.56 36.27
C ASP A 947 -2.93 -18.29 37.47
N GLU A 948 -3.24 -17.02 37.76
CA GLU A 948 -4.14 -16.60 38.85
C GLU A 948 -3.84 -17.23 40.25
N GLY A 949 -2.61 -17.72 40.47
CA GLY A 949 -2.19 -18.37 41.72
C GLY A 949 -2.18 -19.91 41.68
N GLU A 950 -2.36 -20.50 40.50
CA GLU A 950 -2.31 -21.93 40.23
C GLU A 950 -1.15 -22.26 39.29
N THR A 951 -0.62 -23.48 39.43
CA THR A 951 0.40 -24.05 38.57
C THR A 951 -0.29 -24.78 37.41
N ASP A 952 0.10 -24.43 36.19
CA ASP A 952 -0.45 -24.98 34.95
C ASP A 952 0.71 -25.46 34.05
N HIS A 953 0.88 -26.79 33.92
CA HIS A 953 1.96 -27.35 33.12
C HIS A 953 1.53 -27.57 31.66
N LYS A 954 2.23 -26.90 30.75
CA LYS A 954 2.14 -27.12 29.30
C LYS A 954 3.21 -28.10 28.84
N ILE A 955 2.83 -29.35 28.59
CA ILE A 955 3.72 -30.36 28.01
C ILE A 955 3.97 -30.05 26.53
N ILE A 956 5.22 -29.99 26.11
CA ILE A 956 5.60 -29.84 24.70
C ILE A 956 5.81 -31.23 24.11
N ALA A 957 5.07 -31.54 23.04
CA ALA A 957 5.10 -32.84 22.40
C ALA A 957 5.17 -32.72 20.87
N LEU A 958 5.57 -33.82 20.21
CA LEU A 958 5.57 -33.95 18.76
C LEU A 958 4.90 -35.26 18.39
N ARG A 959 3.98 -35.25 17.43
CA ARG A 959 3.34 -36.49 16.97
C ARG A 959 4.36 -37.43 16.32
N THR A 960 4.18 -38.74 16.50
CA THR A 960 5.13 -39.74 15.97
C THR A 960 5.06 -39.88 14.45
N SER A 961 3.93 -39.49 13.85
CA SER A 961 3.73 -39.41 12.40
C SER A 961 4.37 -38.19 11.73
N ASP A 962 4.89 -37.22 12.48
CA ASP A 962 5.61 -36.07 11.91
C ASP A 962 6.93 -36.57 11.27
N PRO A 963 7.28 -36.16 10.04
CA PRO A 963 8.53 -36.59 9.39
C PRO A 963 9.80 -36.29 10.22
N ARG A 964 9.77 -35.24 11.03
CA ARG A 964 10.88 -34.82 11.92
C ARG A 964 10.92 -35.63 13.21
N SER A 965 9.95 -36.52 13.43
CA SER A 965 9.89 -37.35 14.63
C SER A 965 11.07 -38.34 14.75
N VAL A 966 11.80 -38.62 13.68
CA VAL A 966 12.98 -39.47 13.78
C VAL A 966 14.16 -38.73 14.44
N SER A 967 14.29 -37.42 14.21
CA SER A 967 15.45 -36.64 14.63
C SER A 967 15.26 -35.80 15.90
N ILE A 968 14.02 -35.44 16.26
CA ILE A 968 13.74 -34.54 17.39
C ILE A 968 13.35 -35.32 18.65
N ASN A 969 14.22 -35.60 19.61
CA ASN A 969 13.86 -36.44 20.78
C ASN A 969 13.87 -35.72 22.12
N ASP A 970 14.18 -34.43 22.14
CA ASP A 970 14.20 -33.55 23.29
C ASP A 970 13.91 -32.10 22.83
N VAL A 971 13.56 -31.20 23.74
CA VAL A 971 13.33 -29.79 23.41
C VAL A 971 14.56 -29.10 22.81
N LYS A 972 15.77 -29.54 23.17
CA LYS A 972 17.00 -29.04 22.53
C LYS A 972 17.09 -29.45 21.06
N ASP A 973 16.68 -30.68 20.74
CA ASP A 973 16.64 -31.13 19.35
C ASP A 973 15.58 -30.34 18.57
N LEU A 974 14.47 -29.98 19.22
CA LEU A 974 13.41 -29.17 18.62
C LEU A 974 13.95 -27.80 18.24
N GLU A 975 14.66 -27.12 19.14
CA GLU A 975 15.26 -25.81 18.89
C GLU A 975 16.37 -25.89 17.81
N ASN A 976 17.13 -26.99 17.76
CA ASN A 976 18.14 -27.18 16.71
C ASN A 976 17.54 -27.38 15.31
N HIS A 977 16.35 -27.99 15.20
CA HIS A 977 15.69 -28.26 13.92
C HIS A 977 14.68 -27.18 13.52
N VAL A 978 14.13 -26.45 14.49
CA VAL A 978 13.18 -25.36 14.30
C VAL A 978 13.59 -24.19 15.20
N PRO A 979 14.66 -23.45 14.85
CA PRO A 979 15.16 -22.36 15.69
C PRO A 979 14.11 -21.29 15.95
N GLY A 980 14.02 -20.81 17.18
CA GLY A 980 13.09 -19.80 17.65
C GLY A 980 11.71 -20.32 18.03
N LEU A 981 11.40 -21.60 17.80
CA LEU A 981 10.08 -22.15 18.10
C LEU A 981 9.79 -22.15 19.61
N THR A 982 10.77 -22.51 20.44
CA THR A 982 10.58 -22.53 21.90
C THR A 982 10.41 -21.11 22.47
N ALA A 983 11.21 -20.16 21.99
CA ALA A 983 11.09 -18.74 22.34
C ALA A 983 9.72 -18.17 21.95
N ARG A 984 9.21 -18.54 20.76
CA ARG A 984 7.86 -18.16 20.30
C ARG A 984 6.75 -18.78 21.14
N LEU A 985 6.88 -20.05 21.53
CA LEU A 985 5.93 -20.72 22.44
C LEU A 985 5.88 -20.00 23.79
N VAL A 986 7.05 -19.69 24.35
CA VAL A 986 7.19 -18.93 25.59
C VAL A 986 6.56 -17.54 25.49
N ASP A 987 6.83 -16.80 24.41
CA ASP A 987 6.27 -15.46 24.17
C ASP A 987 4.75 -15.51 24.04
N TRP A 988 4.23 -16.46 23.23
CA TRP A 988 2.79 -16.62 23.07
C TRP A 988 2.11 -16.98 24.39
N LEU A 989 2.64 -17.93 25.15
CA LEU A 989 2.09 -18.32 26.46
C LEU A 989 2.14 -17.18 27.50
N LYS A 990 3.16 -16.30 27.44
CA LYS A 990 3.22 -15.09 28.25
C LYS A 990 2.16 -14.06 27.86
N MET A 991 1.93 -13.90 26.56
CA MET A 991 1.22 -12.73 26.04
C MET A 991 -0.25 -12.99 25.69
N TYR A 992 -0.69 -14.24 25.51
CA TYR A 992 -1.99 -14.51 24.87
C TYR A 992 -3.22 -13.96 25.59
N LYS A 993 -3.14 -13.68 26.89
CA LYS A 993 -4.23 -13.09 27.68
C LYS A 993 -4.22 -11.55 27.70
N THR A 994 -3.17 -10.92 27.19
CA THR A 994 -3.00 -9.45 27.25
C THR A 994 -4.03 -8.71 26.40
N SER A 995 -4.44 -9.28 25.28
CA SER A 995 -5.51 -8.80 24.42
C SER A 995 -6.90 -8.87 25.07
N ASP A 996 -7.05 -9.70 26.12
CA ASP A 996 -8.26 -9.76 26.96
C ASP A 996 -8.17 -8.79 28.16
N GLY A 997 -7.19 -7.88 28.16
CA GLY A 997 -6.96 -6.90 29.23
C GLY A 997 -6.34 -7.49 30.50
N LYS A 998 -5.86 -8.75 30.47
CA LYS A 998 -5.16 -9.37 31.60
C LYS A 998 -3.66 -9.04 31.59
N ALA A 999 -3.01 -9.22 32.74
CA ALA A 999 -1.56 -9.07 32.86
C ALA A 999 -0.80 -10.16 32.07
N ILE A 1000 0.48 -9.91 31.79
CA ILE A 1000 1.39 -10.89 31.19
C ILE A 1000 1.51 -12.10 32.13
N ASN A 1001 1.38 -13.33 31.61
CA ASN A 1001 1.54 -14.55 32.42
C ASN A 1001 3.00 -14.70 32.88
N VAL A 1002 3.17 -15.29 34.06
CA VAL A 1002 4.48 -15.59 34.63
C VAL A 1002 4.82 -17.05 34.33
N LEU A 1003 6.05 -17.32 33.88
CA LEU A 1003 6.59 -18.68 33.75
C LEU A 1003 7.53 -18.97 34.91
N SER A 1004 7.51 -20.20 35.41
CA SER A 1004 8.50 -20.73 36.34
C SER A 1004 9.87 -20.95 35.66
N ASN A 1005 10.91 -21.24 36.43
CA ASN A 1005 12.19 -21.77 35.92
C ASN A 1005 12.84 -20.97 34.76
N SER A 1006 13.07 -19.67 34.95
CA SER A 1006 13.69 -18.75 33.98
C SER A 1006 12.93 -18.54 32.66
N GLY A 1007 11.78 -19.21 32.48
CA GLY A 1007 10.98 -19.17 31.26
C GLY A 1007 11.52 -20.01 30.12
N GLU A 1008 12.43 -20.96 30.38
CA GLU A 1008 12.94 -21.91 29.40
C GLU A 1008 12.24 -23.27 29.57
N PRO A 1009 11.90 -23.99 28.47
CA PRO A 1009 11.34 -25.33 28.58
C PRO A 1009 12.30 -26.34 29.24
N THR A 1010 11.75 -27.23 30.06
CA THR A 1010 12.50 -28.33 30.68
C THR A 1010 12.88 -29.41 29.66
N SER A 1011 13.84 -30.27 30.03
CA SER A 1011 14.22 -31.42 29.21
C SER A 1011 13.11 -32.48 29.15
N ARG A 1012 13.22 -33.43 28.20
CA ARG A 1012 12.25 -34.53 28.10
C ARG A 1012 12.10 -35.30 29.41
N LEU A 1013 13.22 -35.60 30.08
CA LEU A 1013 13.21 -36.42 31.30
C LEU A 1013 12.50 -35.73 32.46
N GLU A 1014 12.65 -34.41 32.55
CA GLU A 1014 11.95 -33.59 33.56
C GLU A 1014 10.46 -33.50 33.25
N ALA A 1015 10.09 -33.28 31.99
CA ALA A 1015 8.69 -33.28 31.56
C ALA A 1015 8.01 -34.64 31.78
N GLN A 1016 8.71 -35.75 31.55
CA GLN A 1016 8.20 -37.09 31.85
C GLN A 1016 8.03 -37.32 33.36
N CYS A 1017 8.88 -36.69 34.20
CA CYS A 1017 8.72 -36.71 35.65
C CYS A 1017 7.44 -35.96 36.07
N VAL A 1018 7.16 -34.80 35.47
CA VAL A 1018 5.90 -34.06 35.68
C VAL A 1018 4.72 -34.95 35.29
N GLN A 1019 4.71 -35.50 34.07
CA GLN A 1019 3.65 -36.39 33.61
C GLN A 1019 3.42 -37.59 34.54
N SER A 1020 4.49 -38.23 35.02
CA SER A 1020 4.39 -39.40 35.91
C SER A 1020 3.82 -39.04 37.28
N LYS A 1021 4.06 -37.83 37.79
CA LYS A 1021 3.45 -37.35 39.05
C LYS A 1021 1.95 -37.15 38.92
N MET A 1022 1.49 -36.75 37.72
CA MET A 1022 0.09 -36.47 37.43
C MET A 1022 -0.70 -37.71 36.97
N GLU A 1023 -0.05 -38.88 36.84
CA GLU A 1023 -0.66 -40.15 36.40
C GLU A 1023 -1.50 -40.86 37.49
N SER A 1024 -1.58 -40.32 38.72
CA SER A 1024 -2.24 -40.99 39.83
C SER A 1024 -3.77 -40.81 39.85
N LEU A 1025 -4.47 -41.68 39.13
CA LEU A 1025 -5.85 -42.09 39.43
C LEU A 1025 -5.87 -43.55 39.90
N ASP A 1026 -5.49 -43.76 41.15
CA ASP A 1026 -6.04 -44.84 41.98
C ASP A 1026 -6.44 -44.24 43.33
N GLN A 1027 -7.55 -43.51 43.35
CA GLN A 1027 -8.15 -43.09 44.61
C GLN A 1027 -9.15 -44.15 45.08
N ASN A 1028 -8.77 -44.85 46.14
CA ASN A 1028 -9.71 -45.50 47.05
C ASN A 1028 -10.94 -44.59 47.27
N ASN A 1029 -12.11 -45.08 46.87
CA ASN A 1029 -13.46 -44.55 47.11
C ASN A 1029 -13.93 -43.32 46.33
N MET A 1030 -14.32 -43.55 45.08
CA MET A 1030 -15.63 -43.06 44.63
C MET A 1030 -16.57 -44.25 44.38
N PHE A 1031 -17.14 -44.79 45.46
CA PHE A 1031 -18.26 -45.74 45.37
C PHE A 1031 -19.44 -45.07 44.67
N ALA A 1032 -19.68 -45.45 43.41
CA ALA A 1032 -20.96 -45.96 42.90
C ALA A 1032 -21.08 -45.72 41.38
N CYS A 1033 -20.48 -46.60 40.58
CA CYS A 1033 -21.04 -47.00 39.30
C CYS A 1033 -20.85 -48.50 39.11
N THR A 1034 -21.47 -49.29 40.00
CA THR A 1034 -21.94 -50.60 39.61
C THR A 1034 -23.14 -50.41 38.70
N CYS A 1035 -22.96 -50.71 37.42
CA CYS A 1035 -24.05 -50.99 36.47
C CYS A 1035 -23.73 -52.31 35.76
N ASP A 1036 -23.76 -53.40 36.52
CA ASP A 1036 -24.40 -54.62 36.02
C ASP A 1036 -25.89 -54.43 36.22
N LEU A 1037 -26.60 -53.92 35.22
CA LEU A 1037 -28.02 -54.18 35.06
C LEU A 1037 -28.37 -54.28 33.58
N GLU A 1038 -28.63 -55.53 33.20
CA GLU A 1038 -29.50 -55.90 32.10
C GLU A 1038 -30.79 -55.08 32.14
N MET A 1039 -31.31 -54.80 30.93
CA MET A 1039 -32.61 -54.17 30.73
C MET A 1039 -33.69 -54.93 31.50
N ASP A 1040 -34.47 -54.22 32.31
CA ASP A 1040 -35.88 -54.51 32.50
C ASP A 1040 -36.67 -53.25 32.90
N ASP A 1041 -37.95 -53.32 32.57
CA ASP A 1041 -38.87 -52.24 32.22
C ASP A 1041 -39.63 -51.60 33.41
N VAL A 1042 -40.12 -50.38 33.19
CA VAL A 1042 -41.21 -49.64 33.89
C VAL A 1042 -41.03 -49.16 35.35
N GLY A 1043 -41.23 -47.84 35.57
CA GLY A 1043 -42.06 -47.37 36.70
C GLY A 1043 -41.60 -46.15 37.53
N GLN A 1044 -41.94 -44.94 37.05
CA GLN A 1044 -42.35 -43.70 37.79
C GLN A 1044 -41.63 -43.21 39.08
N LYS A 1045 -41.11 -41.97 38.97
CA LYS A 1045 -41.13 -40.79 39.89
C LYS A 1045 -41.91 -40.89 41.23
N PRO A 1046 -41.69 -39.96 42.20
CA PRO A 1046 -40.45 -39.43 42.79
C PRO A 1046 -40.55 -39.41 44.34
N ILE A 1047 -39.52 -38.93 45.06
CA ILE A 1047 -39.58 -37.90 46.13
C ILE A 1047 -38.31 -37.93 47.02
N GLU A 1048 -37.87 -36.70 47.30
CA GLU A 1048 -36.83 -36.19 48.17
C GLU A 1048 -36.84 -36.72 49.63
N THR A 1049 -35.65 -36.78 50.22
CA THR A 1049 -35.27 -36.26 51.56
C THR A 1049 -33.74 -36.40 51.66
N GLY A 1050 -32.90 -35.45 52.05
CA GLY A 1050 -33.05 -34.36 53.01
C GLY A 1050 -32.27 -34.69 54.28
N TYR A 1051 -31.07 -34.14 54.47
CA TYR A 1051 -30.47 -33.96 55.80
C TYR A 1051 -31.25 -32.83 56.49
N PRO A 1052 -31.71 -32.96 57.75
CA PRO A 1052 -30.84 -32.62 58.89
C PRO A 1052 -31.17 -33.30 60.24
N GLU A 1053 -30.19 -33.36 61.15
CA GLU A 1053 -30.48 -33.52 62.59
C GLU A 1053 -30.41 -32.15 63.30
N LEU A 1054 -31.53 -31.73 63.87
CA LEU A 1054 -31.60 -31.28 65.27
C LEU A 1054 -33.06 -31.20 65.75
N ALA A 1055 -33.30 -31.88 66.87
CA ALA A 1055 -34.39 -31.68 67.84
C ALA A 1055 -35.82 -32.17 67.53
N ALA A 1056 -36.07 -33.38 68.03
CA ALA A 1056 -37.06 -33.69 69.07
C ALA A 1056 -38.57 -33.83 68.75
N LYS A 1057 -39.02 -35.07 69.04
CA LYS A 1057 -40.25 -35.51 69.74
C LYS A 1057 -41.55 -35.76 68.94
N ASN A 1058 -41.82 -37.07 68.87
CA ASN A 1058 -43.03 -37.78 69.29
C ASN A 1058 -44.20 -38.02 68.30
N ARG A 1059 -44.39 -39.34 68.07
CA ARG A 1059 -45.64 -40.14 68.13
C ARG A 1059 -46.42 -40.43 66.84
N ASP A 1060 -46.25 -41.69 66.43
CA ASP A 1060 -47.28 -42.76 66.37
C ASP A 1060 -48.17 -42.99 65.12
N LEU A 1061 -48.03 -44.24 64.61
CA LEU A 1061 -49.05 -45.25 64.23
C LEU A 1061 -49.52 -45.44 62.75
N LYS A 1062 -49.00 -46.54 62.16
CA LYS A 1062 -49.69 -47.74 61.59
C LYS A 1062 -50.47 -47.74 60.24
N SER A 1063 -49.97 -48.56 59.28
CA SER A 1063 -50.43 -49.93 58.88
C SER A 1063 -50.93 -50.26 57.44
N SER A 1064 -50.30 -51.32 56.87
CA SER A 1064 -50.78 -52.44 55.98
C SER A 1064 -51.37 -52.18 54.57
N GLY A 1065 -51.18 -52.99 53.50
CA GLY A 1065 -50.41 -54.23 53.21
C GLY A 1065 -50.86 -54.96 51.90
N ARG A 1066 -50.01 -55.86 51.34
CA ARG A 1066 -50.22 -57.07 50.43
C ARG A 1066 -50.78 -56.90 48.97
N SER A 1067 -50.55 -57.73 47.94
CA SER A 1067 -49.63 -58.84 47.54
C SER A 1067 -49.97 -59.45 46.13
N ARG A 1068 -48.99 -60.07 45.40
CA ARG A 1068 -49.04 -61.19 44.38
C ARG A 1068 -49.64 -60.96 42.97
N ALA A 1069 -49.30 -61.64 41.83
CA ALA A 1069 -48.23 -62.57 41.35
C ALA A 1069 -48.41 -62.95 39.82
N SER A 1070 -47.29 -63.33 39.14
CA SER A 1070 -47.02 -64.40 38.11
C SER A 1070 -47.43 -64.42 36.59
N SER A 1071 -46.39 -64.67 35.75
CA SER A 1071 -46.21 -65.55 34.53
C SER A 1071 -46.96 -65.29 33.20
N GLY A 1072 -46.47 -65.52 31.95
CA GLY A 1072 -45.19 -66.00 31.35
C GLY A 1072 -45.33 -66.38 29.84
N ARG A 1073 -44.19 -66.39 29.09
CA ARG A 1073 -43.76 -67.11 27.84
C ARG A 1073 -44.22 -66.76 26.38
N THR A 1074 -43.19 -66.81 25.51
CA THR A 1074 -42.90 -66.67 24.04
C THR A 1074 -43.41 -67.83 23.12
N PRO A 1075 -43.08 -68.04 21.79
CA PRO A 1075 -42.03 -67.48 20.86
C PRO A 1075 -42.35 -67.32 19.32
N GLY A 1076 -41.38 -66.84 18.48
CA GLY A 1076 -41.12 -67.45 17.13
C GLY A 1076 -40.84 -66.63 15.83
N ARG A 1077 -39.56 -66.24 15.60
CA ARG A 1077 -38.65 -66.22 14.39
C ARG A 1077 -39.06 -66.04 12.88
N SER A 1078 -38.32 -65.12 12.22
CA SER A 1078 -37.49 -65.18 10.94
C SER A 1078 -38.16 -65.08 9.54
N LEU A 1079 -37.65 -64.49 8.42
CA LEU A 1079 -36.32 -64.20 7.80
C LEU A 1079 -36.38 -63.05 6.72
N ILE A 1080 -35.29 -62.25 6.63
CA ILE A 1080 -34.50 -61.65 5.49
C ILE A 1080 -35.15 -60.99 4.23
N GLY A 1081 -34.67 -59.76 3.90
CA GLY A 1081 -34.62 -59.14 2.55
C GLY A 1081 -34.22 -57.64 2.59
N ALA A 1082 -33.39 -57.14 1.65
CA ALA A 1082 -32.45 -56.01 1.82
C ALA A 1082 -32.81 -54.64 1.19
N ALA A 1083 -32.08 -53.60 1.66
CA ALA A 1083 -31.55 -52.38 0.99
C ALA A 1083 -32.33 -51.03 0.87
N ALA A 1084 -31.68 -50.00 1.44
CA ALA A 1084 -31.48 -48.59 1.03
C ALA A 1084 -32.60 -47.51 1.16
N ALA A 1085 -32.17 -46.30 1.58
CA ALA A 1085 -32.97 -45.24 2.18
C ALA A 1085 -32.85 -43.85 1.49
N ARG A 1086 -34.01 -43.17 1.37
CA ARG A 1086 -34.42 -41.74 1.65
C ARG A 1086 -33.61 -40.58 1.03
N SER A 1087 -34.13 -39.59 0.25
CA SER A 1087 -35.33 -38.70 0.23
C SER A 1087 -35.35 -37.63 1.35
N HIS A 1088 -35.04 -36.32 1.12
CA HIS A 1088 -35.76 -35.18 0.49
C HIS A 1088 -36.94 -34.54 1.28
N HIS A 1089 -36.81 -33.21 1.50
CA HIS A 1089 -37.76 -32.10 1.22
C HIS A 1089 -38.78 -31.50 2.24
N TRP A 1090 -38.56 -30.19 2.53
CA TRP A 1090 -39.41 -28.97 2.41
C TRP A 1090 -40.69 -28.62 3.24
N GLN A 1091 -40.69 -27.33 3.65
CA GLN A 1091 -41.75 -26.28 3.85
C GLN A 1091 -42.89 -26.43 4.89
N TRP A 1092 -43.09 -25.38 5.72
CA TRP A 1092 -44.18 -24.35 5.63
C TRP A 1092 -44.22 -23.40 6.88
N ARG A 1093 -44.55 -22.11 6.69
CA ARG A 1093 -45.02 -21.11 7.72
C ARG A 1093 -46.56 -21.26 7.91
N PRO A 1094 -47.38 -20.40 8.59
CA PRO A 1094 -47.27 -19.51 9.78
C PRO A 1094 -48.43 -19.70 10.82
N ARG A 1095 -48.41 -19.01 11.99
CA ARG A 1095 -49.52 -18.19 12.60
C ARG A 1095 -49.24 -17.74 14.06
N ARG A 1096 -49.71 -16.53 14.41
CA ARG A 1096 -49.77 -15.88 15.76
C ARG A 1096 -50.84 -16.52 16.69
N PRO A 1097 -50.89 -16.24 18.02
CA PRO A 1097 -51.57 -15.03 18.61
C PRO A 1097 -50.84 -14.43 19.86
N GLU A 1098 -50.79 -13.09 20.03
CA GLU A 1098 -51.57 -12.20 20.93
C GLU A 1098 -51.29 -12.22 22.47
N ALA A 1099 -50.70 -11.09 22.92
CA ALA A 1099 -50.96 -10.22 24.07
C ALA A 1099 -51.53 -10.71 25.42
N ALA A 1100 -50.86 -10.31 26.52
CA ALA A 1100 -51.48 -9.78 27.75
C ALA A 1100 -50.55 -8.80 28.50
N ARG A 1101 -51.14 -7.73 29.02
CA ARG A 1101 -50.55 -6.57 29.74
C ARG A 1101 -50.68 -6.73 31.27
N ALA A 1102 -49.95 -5.82 31.97
CA ALA A 1102 -50.19 -5.26 33.32
C ALA A 1102 -49.48 -5.99 34.48
N ALA A 1103 -48.95 -5.37 35.53
CA ALA A 1103 -48.68 -3.98 35.95
C ALA A 1103 -47.94 -4.05 37.30
N LEU A 1104 -47.54 -2.87 37.82
CA LEU A 1104 -47.02 -2.51 39.17
C LEU A 1104 -45.49 -2.32 39.21
N ALA A 1105 -44.86 -1.19 39.56
CA ALA A 1105 -45.16 0.08 40.27
C ALA A 1105 -44.23 0.24 41.48
N TYR A 1106 -43.51 1.37 41.48
CA TYR A 1106 -42.97 2.15 42.60
C TYR A 1106 -41.77 1.65 43.44
N GLY A 1107 -40.72 2.48 43.42
CA GLY A 1107 -40.27 3.17 44.63
C GLY A 1107 -38.77 3.16 44.90
N GLY A 1108 -38.12 4.33 44.84
CA GLY A 1108 -36.78 4.50 45.41
C GLY A 1108 -36.05 5.77 44.98
N ARG A 1109 -36.43 6.92 45.54
CA ARG A 1109 -35.66 8.19 45.48
C ARG A 1109 -34.36 8.05 46.26
N LEU A 1110 -33.26 8.59 45.74
CA LEU A 1110 -32.27 9.31 46.54
C LEU A 1110 -31.73 10.49 45.71
N THR A 1111 -31.95 11.68 46.28
CA THR A 1111 -31.49 12.99 45.83
C THR A 1111 -30.10 13.28 46.42
N ALA A 1112 -29.19 13.81 45.61
CA ALA A 1112 -28.16 14.74 46.09
C ALA A 1112 -27.82 15.73 44.96
N ALA A 1113 -28.27 16.98 45.16
CA ALA A 1113 -27.70 18.21 44.61
C ALA A 1113 -26.24 18.35 45.12
N GLU A 1114 -25.32 19.18 44.65
CA GLU A 1114 -25.31 20.41 43.86
C GLU A 1114 -23.79 20.68 43.62
N GLY A 1115 -23.38 21.27 42.49
CA GLY A 1115 -21.97 21.63 42.30
C GLY A 1115 -21.68 22.20 40.91
N GLN A 1116 -21.71 23.52 40.83
CA GLN A 1116 -21.43 24.36 39.66
C GLN A 1116 -19.91 24.43 39.29
N PRO A 1117 -19.53 25.09 38.18
CA PRO A 1117 -18.56 24.58 37.19
C PRO A 1117 -17.12 25.07 37.39
N VAL A 1118 -16.17 24.31 36.82
CA VAL A 1118 -14.96 24.81 36.14
C VAL A 1118 -14.73 23.95 34.91
#